data_AF-A0A815J8Q0-F1
#
_entry.id   AF-A0A815J8Q0-F1
#
_cell.length_a   1.000
_cell.length_b   1.000
_cell.length_c   1.000
_cell.angle_alpha   90.00
_cell.angle_beta   90.00
_cell.angle_gamma   90.00
#
_symmetry.space_group_name_H-M   'P 1'
#
loop_
_entity.id
_entity.type
_entity.pdbx_description
1 polymer ?
#
loop_
_entity_poly.entity_id
_entity_poly.type
_entity_poly.pdbx_seq_one_letter_code
_entity_poly.pdbx_strand_id
1 'polypeptide(L)'
;MSVIGMFANAIPLRCQLDPSWSFARLVEEVHQIATDSSNYSYFPLQRILAQHPLASKPTFLDTSFQFGSSPKENICDEIIFGDVHLSRVPFSFKIGTDEVVIGIVSIEMVGGAYCPLSPENPDQRLLMLLKQTRCRLVLVHFMTQDRFSGDIITVDIDAIINNDDIVSSSDSDRLLCSMVTSDCIAAIVFTSGSTGIPKAVQLRHGNLVDCIQSLKYLNMLNQKDITIQLAQCSFDAHLLEILGALILGATIIMLRRKGNMDLMYLATVLSNKQVSYMFAVPTLLNSLCDLLDEVQIPHLHSMRSLCAGGEIVSPKLAERIKSNVTRDCLIWHVYGPAETTIFSTYHQVNSTYQSCAIPLGQPLPNYRCLIHDEFGQHVIIGQEGELLVGGVGVFFGYIDRDDLTEKALVKIDGAVYYRTGDLVRIDSSGLIYYIGRKDYQVKLHGQRIEVGEIERCLLDSHISACVVVKWGDDHLVAYVKGSGISEEDLRTHCRSRLPPFMIPSMFIVLNQLPLNANGKVDRKRLPVPDFSSLSTSTSNTYNAPHTEMEERVHNLWCEVLQTADKKISTTSGFFTIGGHSLLFIKLYHHYQSSFGFDSHTLSITPFLQQATIAEHAKLLETINFADVKSKAWPTLHISEGNNCVLLNIR
;
A
#
# COMPACT_ATOMS: atom_id res chain seq x y z
N MET A 1 -30.36 26.90 30.65
CA MET A 1 -29.47 25.93 29.98
C MET A 1 -30.09 25.66 28.62
N SER A 2 -29.51 26.26 27.59
CA SER A 2 -29.99 26.19 26.21
C SER A 2 -28.75 26.12 25.35
N VAL A 3 -28.62 25.08 24.51
CA VAL A 3 -27.51 24.93 23.57
C VAL A 3 -28.10 25.04 22.17
N ILE A 4 -27.71 26.11 21.48
CA ILE A 4 -27.78 26.30 20.03
C ILE A 4 -26.33 26.36 19.58
N GLY A 5 -25.95 25.60 18.55
CA GLY A 5 -24.58 25.54 18.02
C GLY A 5 -24.54 25.81 16.53
N MET A 6 -23.65 26.71 16.13
CA MET A 6 -23.27 27.14 14.77
C MET A 6 -21.76 26.87 14.65
N PHE A 7 -21.25 26.27 13.56
CA PHE A 7 -19.79 26.02 13.43
C PHE A 7 -19.25 26.07 11.99
N ALA A 8 -18.14 26.79 11.84
CA ALA A 8 -17.13 26.68 10.79
C ALA A 8 -15.83 26.13 11.44
N ASN A 9 -15.16 25.15 10.79
CA ASN A 9 -13.83 24.58 11.07
C ASN A 9 -13.43 24.43 12.56
N ALA A 10 -13.77 23.31 13.21
CA ALA A 10 -12.98 22.06 13.34
C ALA A 10 -12.31 21.95 14.74
N ILE A 11 -12.53 20.81 15.43
CA ILE A 11 -12.19 20.48 16.85
C ILE A 11 -13.25 20.94 17.88
N PRO A 12 -13.79 20.04 18.74
CA PRO A 12 -14.66 20.45 19.83
C PRO A 12 -13.84 21.02 21.01
N LEU A 13 -14.07 22.28 21.35
CA LEU A 13 -13.56 22.92 22.57
C LEU A 13 -14.73 23.22 23.53
N ARG A 14 -14.54 22.95 24.82
CA ARG A 14 -15.47 23.34 25.89
C ARG A 14 -14.95 24.62 26.54
N CYS A 15 -15.59 25.75 26.29
CA CYS A 15 -15.26 27.02 26.96
C CYS A 15 -16.28 27.34 28.06
N GLN A 16 -15.78 27.84 29.19
CA GLN A 16 -16.57 28.37 30.30
C GLN A 16 -16.37 29.89 30.29
N LEU A 17 -17.44 30.64 30.01
CA LEU A 17 -17.38 32.10 29.94
C LEU A 17 -17.36 32.69 31.36
N ASP A 18 -16.63 33.80 31.52
CA ASP A 18 -16.71 34.64 32.71
C ASP A 18 -18.16 35.14 32.88
N PRO A 19 -18.76 35.06 34.08
CA PRO A 19 -20.16 35.46 34.30
C PRO A 19 -20.48 36.91 33.93
N SER A 20 -19.45 37.76 33.79
CA SER A 20 -19.59 39.17 33.41
C SER A 20 -19.81 39.41 31.90
N TRP A 21 -19.61 38.39 31.06
CA TRP A 21 -19.81 38.49 29.60
C TRP A 21 -21.08 37.76 29.16
N SER A 22 -22.00 38.46 28.49
CA SER A 22 -23.13 37.82 27.82
C SER A 22 -22.74 37.40 26.40
N PHE A 23 -23.23 36.23 25.98
CA PHE A 23 -23.02 35.73 24.61
C PHE A 23 -23.50 36.73 23.54
N ALA A 24 -24.59 37.46 23.83
CA ALA A 24 -25.08 38.53 22.98
C ALA A 24 -24.04 39.65 22.77
N ARG A 25 -23.36 40.09 23.83
CA ARG A 25 -22.35 41.16 23.76
C ARG A 25 -21.09 40.75 23.00
N LEU A 26 -20.69 39.48 23.13
CA LEU A 26 -19.59 38.89 22.35
C LEU A 26 -19.93 38.82 20.86
N VAL A 27 -21.15 38.39 20.53
CA VAL A 27 -21.62 38.34 19.14
C VAL A 27 -21.77 39.75 18.56
N GLU A 28 -22.22 40.72 19.36
CA GLU A 28 -22.37 42.12 18.96
C GLU A 28 -21.01 42.78 18.66
N GLU A 29 -19.97 42.56 19.47
CA GLU A 29 -18.61 43.03 19.18
C GLU A 29 -18.00 42.36 17.93
N VAL A 30 -18.16 41.04 17.78
CA VAL A 30 -17.69 40.32 16.58
C VAL A 30 -18.43 40.80 15.34
N HIS A 31 -19.72 41.10 15.45
CA HIS A 31 -20.53 41.66 14.37
C HIS A 31 -20.12 43.10 14.06
N GLN A 32 -19.82 43.94 15.05
CA GLN A 32 -19.32 45.31 14.88
C GLN A 32 -17.97 45.30 14.13
N ILE A 33 -17.04 44.43 14.52
CA ILE A 33 -15.72 44.27 13.88
C ILE A 33 -15.85 43.76 12.44
N ALA A 34 -16.79 42.84 12.19
CA ALA A 34 -17.07 42.30 10.87
C ALA A 34 -17.85 43.29 9.97
N THR A 35 -18.62 44.22 10.53
CA THR A 35 -19.36 45.24 9.76
C THR A 35 -18.54 46.51 9.51
N ASP A 36 -17.52 46.78 10.33
CA ASP A 36 -16.56 47.89 10.12
C ASP A 36 -15.44 47.56 9.11
N SER A 37 -15.40 46.34 8.56
CA SER A 37 -14.39 45.90 7.58
C SER A 37 -14.97 45.83 6.16
N SER A 38 -14.46 46.65 5.25
CA SER A 38 -14.93 46.73 3.86
C SER A 38 -14.58 45.49 3.04
N ASN A 39 -15.50 45.12 2.13
CA ASN A 39 -15.38 44.03 1.16
C ASN A 39 -13.96 43.91 0.58
N TYR A 40 -13.41 42.69 0.64
CA TYR A 40 -12.05 42.29 0.28
C TYR A 40 -10.98 42.58 1.35
N SER A 41 -10.92 41.74 2.37
CA SER A 41 -9.67 41.43 3.05
C SER A 41 -9.67 39.98 3.55
N TYR A 42 -9.10 39.11 2.71
CA TYR A 42 -8.71 37.74 2.99
C TYR A 42 -7.72 37.74 4.17
N PHE A 43 -8.00 36.97 5.22
CA PHE A 43 -7.01 36.62 6.25
C PHE A 43 -6.39 35.29 5.82
N PRO A 44 -5.16 35.28 5.26
CA PRO A 44 -4.53 34.03 4.90
C PRO A 44 -4.34 33.21 6.16
N LEU A 45 -4.73 31.93 6.09
CA LEU A 45 -4.51 30.90 7.12
C LEU A 45 -3.09 30.96 7.72
N GLN A 46 -2.10 31.36 6.93
CA GLN A 46 -0.72 31.57 7.34
C GLN A 46 -0.53 32.63 8.42
N ARG A 47 -1.35 33.70 8.46
CA ARG A 47 -1.30 34.73 9.52
C ARG A 47 -1.98 34.29 10.82
N ILE A 48 -3.01 33.46 10.72
CA ILE A 48 -3.67 32.84 11.88
C ILE A 48 -2.74 31.81 12.53
N LEU A 49 -2.07 31.00 11.71
CA LEU A 49 -1.07 30.02 12.14
C LEU A 49 0.18 30.67 12.75
N ALA A 50 0.58 31.86 12.26
CA ALA A 50 1.73 32.59 12.77
C ALA A 50 1.53 33.21 14.17
N GLN A 51 0.28 33.39 14.61
CA GLN A 51 -0.04 33.99 15.91
C GLN A 51 -0.41 32.97 16.99
N HIS A 52 -0.49 31.67 16.65
CA HIS A 52 -0.92 30.66 17.59
C HIS A 52 0.25 30.04 18.38
N PRO A 53 0.27 30.12 19.72
CA PRO A 53 1.37 29.62 20.57
C PRO A 53 1.53 28.09 20.62
N LEU A 54 0.88 27.35 19.72
CA LEU A 54 0.99 25.89 19.56
C LEU A 54 1.53 25.45 18.19
N ALA A 55 1.88 26.39 17.30
CA ALA A 55 2.47 26.09 15.99
C ALA A 55 3.86 25.40 16.07
N SER A 56 4.41 25.24 17.27
CA SER A 56 5.70 24.61 17.55
C SER A 56 5.62 23.19 18.12
N LYS A 57 4.50 22.46 17.97
CA LYS A 57 4.38 21.06 18.42
C LYS A 57 4.22 20.05 17.26
N PRO A 58 5.01 18.96 17.21
CA PRO A 58 5.13 18.06 16.05
C PRO A 58 4.00 17.01 15.89
N THR A 59 2.79 17.26 16.41
CA THR A 59 1.67 16.27 16.42
C THR A 59 0.56 16.59 15.42
N PHE A 60 0.83 17.37 14.37
CA PHE A 60 -0.22 18.03 13.57
C PHE A 60 -0.74 17.24 12.35
N LEU A 61 -0.10 16.15 11.89
CA LEU A 61 -0.54 15.45 10.67
C LEU A 61 -0.91 13.99 10.95
N ASP A 62 -2.16 13.74 11.34
CA ASP A 62 -2.87 12.46 11.20
C ASP A 62 -4.37 12.77 11.13
N THR A 63 -5.01 12.52 9.99
CA THR A 63 -6.45 12.77 9.82
C THR A 63 -7.25 11.52 10.21
N SER A 64 -8.25 11.67 11.07
CA SER A 64 -9.18 10.60 11.47
C SER A 64 -10.57 10.84 10.89
N PHE A 65 -11.16 9.84 10.25
CA PHE A 65 -12.52 9.91 9.69
C PHE A 65 -13.53 9.22 10.60
N GLN A 66 -14.70 9.80 10.83
CA GLN A 66 -15.82 9.12 11.50
C GLN A 66 -17.13 9.51 10.81
N PHE A 67 -18.00 8.54 10.53
CA PHE A 67 -19.31 8.83 9.94
C PHE A 67 -20.18 9.52 11.01
N GLY A 68 -20.34 10.84 10.88
CA GLY A 68 -21.00 11.72 11.85
C GLY A 68 -20.55 13.19 11.73
N SER A 69 -19.34 13.42 11.20
CA SER A 69 -18.94 14.70 10.61
C SER A 69 -19.21 14.63 9.11
N SER A 70 -20.23 15.35 8.66
CA SER A 70 -20.60 15.48 7.24
C SER A 70 -19.34 15.60 6.37
N PRO A 71 -19.12 14.74 5.36
CA PRO A 71 -18.39 15.22 4.20
C PRO A 71 -19.23 16.38 3.65
N LYS A 72 -18.61 17.48 3.26
CA LYS A 72 -19.33 18.58 2.59
C LYS A 72 -20.24 17.96 1.52
N GLU A 73 -21.55 18.20 1.59
CA GLU A 73 -22.56 17.53 0.76
C GLU A 73 -22.46 17.87 -0.75
N ASN A 74 -21.54 18.74 -1.18
CA ASN A 74 -21.48 19.21 -2.57
C ASN A 74 -20.08 19.04 -3.19
N ILE A 75 -19.82 17.87 -3.81
CA ILE A 75 -18.71 17.69 -4.79
C ILE A 75 -19.25 17.21 -6.15
N CYS A 76 -20.56 17.06 -6.32
CA CYS A 76 -21.15 16.52 -7.54
C CYS A 76 -22.14 17.49 -8.14
N ASP A 77 -21.67 18.49 -8.91
CA ASP A 77 -22.58 19.21 -9.81
C ASP A 77 -22.08 19.39 -11.25
N GLU A 78 -20.78 19.31 -11.59
CA GLU A 78 -20.39 19.38 -13.01
C GLU A 78 -19.16 18.55 -13.36
N ILE A 79 -19.39 17.33 -13.86
CA ILE A 79 -18.50 16.69 -14.85
C ILE A 79 -19.38 16.24 -16.03
N ILE A 80 -19.68 17.17 -16.93
CA ILE A 80 -20.30 16.88 -18.24
C ILE A 80 -19.25 17.09 -19.32
N PHE A 81 -18.68 16.01 -19.86
CA PHE A 81 -17.80 16.06 -21.04
C PHE A 81 -18.54 15.54 -22.29
N GLY A 82 -19.53 16.28 -22.78
CA GLY A 82 -20.18 16.03 -24.08
C GLY A 82 -20.53 14.55 -24.35
N ASP A 83 -20.38 14.09 -25.59
CA ASP A 83 -20.69 12.72 -26.05
C ASP A 83 -19.71 11.62 -25.55
N VAL A 84 -18.98 11.85 -24.45
CA VAL A 84 -18.01 10.88 -23.91
C VAL A 84 -18.66 10.02 -22.81
N HIS A 85 -18.94 8.76 -23.13
CA HIS A 85 -19.38 7.75 -22.16
C HIS A 85 -18.30 7.50 -21.08
N LEU A 86 -18.50 8.05 -19.88
CA LEU A 86 -17.68 7.84 -18.68
C LEU A 86 -17.96 6.47 -18.04
N SER A 87 -17.35 5.40 -18.58
CA SER A 87 -17.49 4.04 -18.00
C SER A 87 -16.27 3.59 -17.18
N ARG A 88 -15.12 4.30 -17.23
CA ARG A 88 -13.83 3.86 -16.63
C ARG A 88 -12.95 5.05 -16.16
N VAL A 89 -12.89 5.20 -14.83
CA VAL A 89 -12.27 6.19 -13.92
C VAL A 89 -10.87 5.96 -13.28
N PRO A 90 -9.71 6.03 -13.95
CA PRO A 90 -8.42 5.89 -13.24
C PRO A 90 -8.07 7.03 -12.32
N PHE A 91 -7.35 6.67 -11.26
CA PHE A 91 -7.00 7.58 -10.17
C PHE A 91 -5.57 7.32 -9.71
N SER A 92 -4.72 8.36 -9.64
CA SER A 92 -3.30 8.29 -9.23
C SER A 92 -3.04 9.27 -8.08
N PHE A 93 -2.53 8.81 -6.94
CA PHE A 93 -2.42 9.64 -5.72
C PHE A 93 -1.18 9.39 -4.86
N LYS A 94 -0.98 10.28 -3.87
CA LYS A 94 0.01 10.17 -2.80
C LYS A 94 -0.61 9.45 -1.59
N ILE A 95 -0.10 8.28 -1.22
CA ILE A 95 -0.61 7.53 -0.04
C ILE A 95 -0.54 8.41 1.21
N GLY A 96 -1.64 8.47 1.95
CA GLY A 96 -1.73 9.12 3.27
C GLY A 96 -2.53 10.40 3.36
N THR A 97 -3.40 10.68 2.39
CA THR A 97 -4.14 11.93 2.33
C THR A 97 -5.63 11.65 2.13
N ASP A 98 -6.48 12.58 2.57
CA ASP A 98 -7.93 12.45 2.59
C ASP A 98 -8.57 12.56 1.20
N GLU A 99 -7.85 13.18 0.26
CA GLU A 99 -8.23 13.29 -1.14
C GLU A 99 -8.35 11.92 -1.82
N VAL A 100 -7.68 10.88 -1.31
CA VAL A 100 -7.83 9.49 -1.79
C VAL A 100 -9.21 8.96 -1.53
N VAL A 101 -9.71 9.18 -0.31
CA VAL A 101 -11.04 8.74 0.10
C VAL A 101 -12.08 9.51 -0.70
N ILE A 102 -11.91 10.83 -0.83
CA ILE A 102 -12.77 11.69 -1.64
C ILE A 102 -12.76 11.21 -3.10
N GLY A 103 -11.60 10.95 -3.68
CA GLY A 103 -11.46 10.50 -5.06
C GLY A 103 -12.17 9.18 -5.35
N ILE A 104 -11.99 8.17 -4.50
CA ILE A 104 -12.69 6.89 -4.63
C ILE A 104 -14.20 7.11 -4.57
N VAL A 105 -14.70 7.79 -3.54
CA VAL A 105 -16.15 8.01 -3.34
C VAL A 105 -16.74 8.82 -4.50
N SER A 106 -16.07 9.86 -4.96
CA SER A 106 -16.52 10.68 -6.09
C SER A 106 -16.61 9.87 -7.39
N ILE A 107 -15.63 9.00 -7.68
CA ILE A 107 -15.68 8.11 -8.85
C ILE A 107 -16.89 7.17 -8.77
N GLU A 108 -17.11 6.57 -7.61
CA GLU A 108 -18.22 5.63 -7.39
C GLU A 108 -19.59 6.34 -7.48
N MET A 109 -19.71 7.58 -6.97
CA MET A 109 -20.93 8.39 -7.02
C MET A 109 -21.35 8.75 -8.45
N VAL A 110 -20.39 9.02 -9.34
CA VAL A 110 -20.67 9.28 -10.76
C VAL A 110 -20.80 8.01 -11.60
N GLY A 111 -20.76 6.83 -10.97
CA GLY A 111 -20.90 5.52 -11.62
C GLY A 111 -19.66 5.07 -12.39
N GLY A 112 -18.50 5.67 -12.12
CA GLY A 112 -17.23 5.24 -12.66
C GLY A 112 -16.63 4.06 -11.89
N ALA A 113 -15.75 3.32 -12.54
CA ALA A 113 -14.95 2.28 -11.89
C ALA A 113 -13.59 2.84 -11.43
N TYR A 114 -13.30 2.77 -10.13
CA TYR A 114 -12.01 3.16 -9.56
C TYR A 114 -10.90 2.21 -10.00
N CYS A 115 -9.83 2.78 -10.56
CA CYS A 115 -8.65 2.03 -10.96
C CYS A 115 -7.40 2.68 -10.34
N PRO A 116 -6.84 2.10 -9.25
CA PRO A 116 -5.69 2.67 -8.57
C PRO A 116 -4.44 2.58 -9.45
N LEU A 117 -3.73 3.70 -9.57
CA LEU A 117 -2.43 3.80 -10.21
C LEU A 117 -1.38 4.16 -9.17
N SER A 118 -0.43 3.24 -8.93
CA SER A 118 0.66 3.52 -8.00
C SER A 118 1.62 4.56 -8.59
N PRO A 119 1.93 5.65 -7.86
CA PRO A 119 2.91 6.63 -8.30
C PRO A 119 4.33 6.05 -8.36
N GLU A 120 4.59 4.90 -7.73
CA GLU A 120 5.90 4.24 -7.78
C GLU A 120 6.10 3.44 -9.08
N ASN A 121 5.05 3.25 -9.89
CA ASN A 121 5.19 2.60 -11.20
C ASN A 121 5.92 3.52 -12.19
N PRO A 122 6.78 2.99 -13.08
CA PRO A 122 7.35 3.75 -14.19
C PRO A 122 6.28 4.29 -15.15
N ASP A 123 6.55 5.42 -15.80
CA ASP A 123 5.59 6.08 -16.71
C ASP A 123 5.13 5.16 -17.85
N GLN A 124 6.06 4.38 -18.43
CA GLN A 124 5.73 3.41 -19.47
C GLN A 124 4.72 2.36 -18.98
N ARG A 125 4.84 1.93 -17.72
CA ARG A 125 3.88 1.01 -17.12
C ARG A 125 2.54 1.70 -16.92
N LEU A 126 2.52 2.92 -16.38
CA LEU A 126 1.26 3.67 -16.20
C LEU A 126 0.51 3.85 -17.52
N LEU A 127 1.19 4.26 -18.59
CA LEU A 127 0.59 4.40 -19.93
C LEU A 127 0.04 3.08 -20.49
N MET A 128 0.66 1.95 -20.18
CA MET A 128 0.15 0.63 -20.53
C MET A 128 -1.18 0.33 -19.80
N LEU A 129 -1.32 0.72 -18.54
CA LEU A 129 -2.46 0.38 -17.68
C LEU A 129 -3.79 1.12 -18.02
N LEU A 130 -3.93 2.45 -17.97
CA LEU A 130 -3.65 3.23 -19.15
C LEU A 130 -4.50 2.77 -20.34
N LYS A 131 -3.78 2.40 -21.39
CA LYS A 131 -4.31 1.88 -22.64
C LYS A 131 -5.21 0.66 -22.43
N GLN A 132 -4.89 -0.24 -21.50
CA GLN A 132 -5.65 -1.47 -21.26
C GLN A 132 -7.04 -1.19 -20.69
N THR A 133 -7.20 -0.20 -19.81
CA THR A 133 -8.53 0.20 -19.32
C THR A 133 -9.29 1.07 -20.32
N ARG A 134 -8.62 1.59 -21.36
CA ARG A 134 -9.15 2.58 -22.34
C ARG A 134 -9.66 3.87 -21.71
N CYS A 135 -9.23 4.13 -20.48
CA CYS A 135 -9.59 5.37 -19.83
C CYS A 135 -8.89 6.57 -20.48
N ARG A 136 -9.50 7.73 -20.29
CA ARG A 136 -8.95 9.01 -20.77
C ARG A 136 -8.91 10.07 -19.70
N LEU A 137 -9.49 9.83 -18.52
CA LEU A 137 -9.47 10.76 -17.41
C LEU A 137 -8.62 10.16 -16.29
N VAL A 138 -7.70 10.93 -15.74
CA VAL A 138 -6.92 10.54 -14.56
C VAL A 138 -7.00 11.65 -13.55
N LEU A 139 -7.50 11.33 -12.37
CA LEU A 139 -7.43 12.23 -11.23
C LEU A 139 -6.04 12.13 -10.61
N VAL A 140 -5.42 13.28 -10.41
CA VAL A 140 -4.01 13.43 -10.00
C VAL A 140 -3.87 14.52 -8.94
N HIS A 141 -2.75 14.52 -8.21
CA HIS A 141 -2.28 15.74 -7.54
C HIS A 141 -1.46 16.59 -8.51
N PHE A 142 -1.39 17.90 -8.28
CA PHE A 142 -0.63 18.86 -9.07
C PHE A 142 0.79 18.37 -9.40
N MET A 143 1.51 17.87 -8.38
CA MET A 143 2.89 17.38 -8.48
C MET A 143 3.08 16.15 -9.40
N THR A 144 2.00 15.46 -9.74
CA THR A 144 2.03 14.24 -10.58
C THR A 144 1.39 14.44 -11.95
N GLN A 145 0.88 15.64 -12.23
CA GLN A 145 0.15 15.95 -13.46
C GLN A 145 1.03 15.76 -14.70
N ASP A 146 2.28 16.24 -14.65
CA ASP A 146 3.23 16.21 -15.77
C ASP A 146 3.65 14.80 -16.23
N ARG A 147 3.31 13.76 -15.46
CA ARG A 147 3.60 12.36 -15.82
C ARG A 147 2.70 11.83 -16.93
N PHE A 148 1.59 12.50 -17.19
CA PHE A 148 0.62 12.12 -18.21
C PHE A 148 0.59 13.18 -19.31
N SER A 149 0.62 12.74 -20.57
CA SER A 149 0.62 13.62 -21.75
C SER A 149 -0.20 13.00 -22.88
N GLY A 150 -0.47 13.77 -23.93
CA GLY A 150 -1.24 13.33 -25.10
C GLY A 150 -2.75 13.33 -24.83
N ASP A 151 -3.41 12.20 -25.15
CA ASP A 151 -4.88 12.07 -25.09
C ASP A 151 -5.45 11.82 -23.68
N ILE A 152 -4.59 11.86 -22.65
CA ILE A 152 -5.00 11.68 -21.25
C ILE A 152 -5.35 13.04 -20.64
N ILE A 153 -6.62 13.19 -20.24
CA ILE A 153 -7.14 14.31 -19.48
C ILE A 153 -6.76 14.11 -18.02
N THR A 154 -5.91 15.00 -17.50
CA THR A 154 -5.59 15.04 -16.08
C THR A 154 -6.51 16.02 -15.36
N VAL A 155 -7.04 15.60 -14.21
CA VAL A 155 -7.87 16.44 -13.34
C VAL A 155 -7.14 16.57 -12.01
N ASP A 156 -6.71 17.78 -11.69
CA ASP A 156 -6.01 18.09 -10.45
C ASP A 156 -6.99 18.16 -9.27
N ILE A 157 -6.88 17.18 -8.37
CA ILE A 157 -7.73 17.10 -7.18
C ILE A 157 -7.41 18.20 -6.16
N ASP A 158 -6.15 18.67 -6.14
CA ASP A 158 -5.73 19.75 -5.23
C ASP A 158 -6.44 21.05 -5.64
N ALA A 159 -6.58 21.30 -6.95
CA ALA A 159 -7.30 22.45 -7.47
C ALA A 159 -8.81 22.38 -7.17
N ILE A 160 -9.43 21.19 -7.24
CA ILE A 160 -10.87 21.02 -6.95
C ILE A 160 -11.16 21.30 -5.47
N ILE A 161 -10.36 20.71 -4.57
CA ILE A 161 -10.63 20.78 -3.12
C ILE A 161 -10.37 22.19 -2.58
N ASN A 162 -9.42 22.92 -3.17
CA ASN A 162 -9.08 24.28 -2.76
C ASN A 162 -9.91 25.36 -3.45
N ASN A 163 -10.87 25.00 -4.31
CA ASN A 163 -11.73 25.96 -5.00
C ASN A 163 -13.04 26.20 -4.25
N ASP A 164 -13.09 27.30 -3.49
CA ASP A 164 -14.27 27.70 -2.72
C ASP A 164 -15.48 28.11 -3.60
N ASP A 165 -15.28 28.43 -4.89
CA ASP A 165 -16.35 28.91 -5.77
C ASP A 165 -17.32 27.78 -6.21
N ILE A 166 -16.87 26.52 -6.19
CA ILE A 166 -17.67 25.34 -6.57
C ILE A 166 -18.82 25.10 -5.56
N VAL A 167 -18.67 25.56 -4.31
CA VAL A 167 -19.67 25.38 -3.24
C VAL A 167 -20.86 26.34 -3.39
N SER A 168 -20.77 27.34 -4.27
CA SER A 168 -21.75 28.44 -4.39
C SER A 168 -22.85 28.24 -5.45
N SER A 169 -22.79 27.19 -6.26
CA SER A 169 -23.81 26.90 -7.28
C SER A 169 -25.08 26.35 -6.64
N SER A 170 -26.18 27.10 -6.72
CA SER A 170 -27.50 26.73 -6.21
C SER A 170 -28.21 25.59 -6.98
N ASP A 171 -27.47 24.79 -7.74
CA ASP A 171 -27.97 23.65 -8.53
C ASP A 171 -27.80 22.29 -7.81
N SER A 172 -27.41 22.31 -6.54
CA SER A 172 -27.17 21.14 -5.67
C SER A 172 -28.33 20.15 -5.49
N ASP A 173 -29.52 20.48 -6.00
CA ASP A 173 -30.67 19.57 -6.06
C ASP A 173 -30.60 18.56 -7.21
N ARG A 174 -29.58 18.64 -8.08
CA ARG A 174 -29.33 17.69 -9.16
C ARG A 174 -28.00 16.95 -8.98
N LEU A 175 -27.86 16.30 -7.82
CA LEU A 175 -27.10 15.06 -7.77
C LEU A 175 -27.68 14.13 -8.85
N LEU A 176 -27.04 14.10 -10.02
CA LEU A 176 -27.17 13.05 -11.01
C LEU A 176 -26.61 11.79 -10.34
N CYS A 177 -27.39 11.22 -9.41
CA CYS A 177 -27.22 9.83 -9.01
C CYS A 177 -27.42 9.04 -10.29
N SER A 178 -26.31 8.75 -10.96
CA SER A 178 -26.25 7.72 -11.96
C SER A 178 -26.93 6.47 -11.36
N MET A 179 -27.66 5.71 -12.17
CA MET A 179 -28.29 4.47 -11.71
C MET A 179 -27.19 3.42 -11.46
N VAL A 180 -26.40 3.61 -10.40
CA VAL A 180 -25.39 2.66 -9.93
C VAL A 180 -26.13 1.46 -9.36
N THR A 181 -25.86 0.29 -9.91
CA THR A 181 -26.44 -0.97 -9.45
C THR A 181 -25.35 -1.88 -8.89
N SER A 182 -25.74 -2.94 -8.18
CA SER A 182 -24.79 -3.95 -7.68
C SER A 182 -23.98 -4.63 -8.80
N ASP A 183 -24.47 -4.60 -10.04
CA ASP A 183 -23.82 -5.22 -11.19
C ASP A 183 -22.85 -4.29 -11.93
N CYS A 184 -22.85 -3.00 -11.61
CA CYS A 184 -21.86 -2.06 -12.14
C CYS A 184 -20.46 -2.40 -11.63
N ILE A 185 -19.45 -2.14 -12.45
CA ILE A 185 -18.05 -2.31 -12.05
C ILE A 185 -17.69 -1.16 -11.10
N ALA A 186 -17.32 -1.50 -9.88
CA ALA A 186 -16.85 -0.55 -8.87
C ALA A 186 -15.34 -0.35 -8.98
N ALA A 187 -14.57 -1.42 -9.12
CA ALA A 187 -13.11 -1.33 -9.10
C ALA A 187 -12.46 -2.18 -10.19
N ILE A 188 -11.30 -1.70 -10.66
CA ILE A 188 -10.40 -2.43 -11.55
C ILE A 188 -9.06 -2.59 -10.83
N VAL A 189 -8.67 -3.83 -10.54
CA VAL A 189 -7.39 -4.13 -9.89
C VAL A 189 -6.48 -4.85 -10.87
N PHE A 190 -5.24 -4.38 -10.99
CA PHE A 190 -4.25 -5.02 -11.84
C PHE A 190 -3.48 -6.10 -11.10
N THR A 191 -3.48 -7.30 -11.65
CA THR A 191 -2.61 -8.39 -11.20
C THR A 191 -1.55 -8.68 -12.26
N SER A 192 -0.45 -9.29 -11.83
CA SER A 192 0.57 -9.78 -12.77
C SER A 192 -0.01 -10.81 -13.74
N GLY A 193 0.54 -10.87 -14.96
CA GLY A 193 0.04 -11.73 -16.03
C GLY A 193 0.97 -12.85 -16.47
N SER A 194 0.47 -14.08 -16.64
CA SER A 194 1.27 -15.22 -17.11
C SER A 194 1.78 -15.07 -18.55
N THR A 195 1.09 -14.26 -19.38
CA THR A 195 1.55 -13.88 -20.74
C THR A 195 2.52 -12.70 -20.73
N GLY A 196 2.86 -12.19 -19.54
CA GLY A 196 3.70 -11.03 -19.31
C GLY A 196 3.07 -9.66 -19.57
N ILE A 197 1.75 -9.62 -19.68
CA ILE A 197 0.96 -8.37 -19.72
C ILE A 197 0.03 -8.40 -18.49
N PRO A 198 -0.01 -7.35 -17.66
CA PRO A 198 -0.91 -7.29 -16.51
C PRO A 198 -2.35 -7.62 -16.86
N LYS A 199 -3.04 -8.30 -15.94
CA LYS A 199 -4.46 -8.64 -16.05
C LYS A 199 -5.28 -7.61 -15.28
N ALA A 200 -6.26 -6.99 -15.93
CA ALA A 200 -7.18 -6.03 -15.30
C ALA A 200 -8.42 -6.76 -14.78
N VAL A 201 -8.47 -7.05 -13.49
CA VAL A 201 -9.58 -7.73 -12.80
C VAL A 201 -10.72 -6.74 -12.58
N GLN A 202 -11.92 -7.03 -13.10
CA GLN A 202 -13.10 -6.19 -12.91
C GLN A 202 -13.94 -6.67 -11.72
N LEU A 203 -14.08 -5.83 -10.70
CA LEU A 203 -14.86 -6.08 -9.49
C LEU A 203 -16.14 -5.25 -9.51
N ARG A 204 -17.28 -5.90 -9.27
CA ARG A 204 -18.59 -5.26 -9.15
C ARG A 204 -18.82 -4.69 -7.75
N HIS A 205 -19.72 -3.71 -7.62
CA HIS A 205 -20.17 -3.23 -6.31
C HIS A 205 -20.67 -4.38 -5.43
N GLY A 206 -21.48 -5.28 -5.99
CA GLY A 206 -22.00 -6.45 -5.28
C GLY A 206 -20.90 -7.35 -4.73
N ASN A 207 -19.77 -7.49 -5.45
CA ASN A 207 -18.64 -8.27 -4.95
C ASN A 207 -18.02 -7.60 -3.71
N LEU A 208 -17.70 -6.30 -3.81
CA LEU A 208 -17.03 -5.56 -2.73
C LEU A 208 -17.91 -5.42 -1.48
N VAL A 209 -19.19 -5.08 -1.66
CA VAL A 209 -20.13 -4.90 -0.55
C VAL A 209 -20.29 -6.20 0.23
N ASP A 210 -20.45 -7.35 -0.45
CA ASP A 210 -20.60 -8.63 0.25
C ASP A 210 -19.34 -9.04 1.03
N CYS A 211 -18.17 -8.86 0.42
CA CYS A 211 -16.88 -9.07 1.09
C CYS A 211 -16.74 -8.18 2.35
N ILE A 212 -17.17 -6.92 2.28
CA ILE A 212 -17.12 -5.98 3.42
C ILE A 212 -18.15 -6.35 4.49
N GLN A 213 -19.37 -6.72 4.11
CA GLN A 213 -20.40 -7.17 5.06
C GLN A 213 -19.96 -8.44 5.81
N SER A 214 -19.15 -9.29 5.18
CA SER A 214 -18.56 -10.46 5.85
C SER A 214 -17.66 -10.07 7.03
N LEU A 215 -16.95 -8.94 6.98
CA LEU A 215 -16.18 -8.43 8.12
C LEU A 215 -17.07 -8.15 9.34
N LYS A 216 -18.24 -7.54 9.10
CA LYS A 216 -19.22 -7.25 10.16
C LYS A 216 -19.85 -8.53 10.70
N TYR A 217 -20.24 -9.44 9.81
CA TYR A 217 -20.84 -10.72 10.19
C TYR A 217 -19.92 -11.56 11.08
N LEU A 218 -18.63 -11.58 10.76
CA LEU A 218 -17.60 -12.31 11.52
C LEU A 218 -17.05 -11.53 12.73
N ASN A 219 -17.58 -10.32 12.99
CA ASN A 219 -17.10 -9.39 14.01
C ASN A 219 -15.58 -9.10 13.90
N MET A 220 -15.06 -9.09 12.68
CA MET A 220 -13.69 -8.65 12.37
C MET A 220 -13.59 -7.13 12.51
N LEU A 221 -14.52 -6.39 11.90
CA LEU A 221 -14.59 -4.93 11.89
C LEU A 221 -16.01 -4.44 12.20
N ASN A 222 -16.14 -3.39 13.01
CA ASN A 222 -17.41 -2.73 13.31
C ASN A 222 -17.23 -1.21 13.56
N GLN A 223 -18.35 -0.51 13.73
CA GLN A 223 -18.39 0.95 13.84
C GLN A 223 -17.60 1.57 15.02
N LYS A 224 -17.20 0.77 16.01
CA LYS A 224 -16.42 1.26 17.16
C LYS A 224 -14.91 1.16 16.93
N ASP A 225 -14.49 0.54 15.84
CA ASP A 225 -13.09 0.33 15.57
C ASP A 225 -12.41 1.55 14.99
N ILE A 226 -11.11 1.60 15.28
CA ILE A 226 -10.14 2.43 14.61
C ILE A 226 -9.29 1.46 13.78
N THR A 227 -9.44 1.53 12.45
CA THR A 227 -8.63 0.83 11.45
C THR A 227 -7.54 1.74 10.89
N ILE A 228 -6.65 1.17 10.10
CA ILE A 228 -5.45 1.79 9.56
C ILE A 228 -5.29 1.42 8.08
N GLN A 229 -4.92 2.40 7.27
CA GLN A 229 -4.61 2.21 5.86
C GLN A 229 -3.14 1.77 5.71
N LEU A 230 -2.90 0.49 5.39
CA LEU A 230 -1.57 -0.12 5.29
C LEU A 230 -1.25 -0.61 3.87
N ALA A 231 -2.24 -1.18 3.19
CA ALA A 231 -2.05 -1.78 1.88
C ALA A 231 -1.69 -0.72 0.83
N GLN A 232 -0.73 -1.03 -0.05
CA GLN A 232 -0.49 -0.15 -1.20
C GLN A 232 -1.70 -0.20 -2.14
N CYS A 233 -1.97 0.89 -2.86
CA CYS A 233 -3.13 0.98 -3.75
C CYS A 233 -3.14 -0.06 -4.89
N SER A 234 -2.00 -0.65 -5.21
CA SER A 234 -1.89 -1.76 -6.16
C SER A 234 -2.46 -3.09 -5.63
N PHE A 235 -2.78 -3.18 -4.33
CA PHE A 235 -3.43 -4.33 -3.72
C PHE A 235 -4.91 -4.04 -3.52
N ASP A 236 -5.76 -5.02 -3.82
CA ASP A 236 -7.19 -4.96 -3.55
C ASP A 236 -7.52 -4.82 -2.06
N ALA A 237 -6.65 -5.28 -1.15
CA ALA A 237 -6.77 -5.02 0.29
C ALA A 237 -6.87 -3.52 0.66
N HIS A 238 -6.33 -2.61 -0.17
CA HIS A 238 -6.50 -1.17 0.01
C HIS A 238 -7.98 -0.74 -0.05
N LEU A 239 -8.76 -1.37 -0.93
CA LEU A 239 -10.21 -1.15 -1.02
C LEU A 239 -10.92 -1.63 0.24
N LEU A 240 -10.51 -2.78 0.79
CA LEU A 240 -11.08 -3.31 2.04
C LEU A 240 -10.85 -2.35 3.20
N GLU A 241 -9.62 -1.85 3.35
CA GLU A 241 -9.25 -0.96 4.45
C GLU A 241 -10.10 0.32 4.42
N ILE A 242 -10.17 0.99 3.27
CA ILE A 242 -10.89 2.26 3.10
C ILE A 242 -12.40 2.04 3.11
N LEU A 243 -12.93 1.27 2.16
CA LEU A 243 -14.38 1.09 2.01
C LEU A 243 -14.97 0.31 3.19
N GLY A 244 -14.22 -0.62 3.77
CA GLY A 244 -14.65 -1.35 4.97
C GLY A 244 -14.85 -0.41 6.15
N ALA A 245 -13.98 0.59 6.34
CA ALA A 245 -14.16 1.59 7.38
C ALA A 245 -15.42 2.42 7.14
N LEU A 246 -15.56 2.96 5.92
CA LEU A 246 -16.66 3.86 5.56
C LEU A 246 -18.03 3.18 5.63
N ILE A 247 -18.16 1.99 5.02
CA ILE A 247 -19.42 1.25 4.94
C ILE A 247 -19.85 0.73 6.32
N LEU A 248 -18.90 0.32 7.17
CA LEU A 248 -19.21 -0.22 8.49
C LEU A 248 -19.23 0.85 9.60
N GLY A 249 -18.98 2.11 9.25
CA GLY A 249 -19.00 3.24 10.17
C GLY A 249 -17.81 3.31 11.14
N ALA A 250 -16.71 2.60 10.83
CA ALA A 250 -15.49 2.63 11.62
C ALA A 250 -14.65 3.88 11.28
N THR A 251 -13.64 4.15 12.11
CA THR A 251 -12.67 5.21 11.85
C THR A 251 -11.44 4.66 11.15
N ILE A 252 -10.98 5.32 10.08
CA ILE A 252 -9.72 4.98 9.41
C ILE A 252 -8.64 6.03 9.68
N ILE A 253 -7.44 5.53 9.99
CA ILE A 253 -6.20 6.31 10.09
C ILE A 253 -5.42 6.16 8.78
N MET A 254 -5.17 7.29 8.12
CA MET A 254 -4.34 7.36 6.92
C MET A 254 -2.88 7.58 7.31
N LEU A 255 -2.00 6.65 6.98
CA LEU A 255 -0.57 6.78 7.28
C LEU A 255 0.12 7.74 6.31
N ARG A 256 1.11 8.49 6.80
CA ARG A 256 2.02 9.24 5.90
C ARG A 256 2.61 8.34 4.81
N ARG A 257 2.97 8.91 3.65
CA ARG A 257 3.62 8.16 2.55
C ARG A 257 4.79 7.31 3.08
N LYS A 258 4.77 6.02 2.73
CA LYS A 258 5.73 4.99 3.19
C LYS A 258 5.76 4.77 4.71
N GLY A 259 4.75 5.23 5.44
CA GLY A 259 4.63 5.05 6.89
C GLY A 259 4.51 3.57 7.29
N ASN A 260 3.95 2.73 6.41
CA ASN A 260 3.92 1.29 6.58
C ASN A 260 5.33 0.63 6.50
N MET A 261 6.32 1.33 5.96
CA MET A 261 7.72 0.90 5.93
C MET A 261 8.53 1.44 7.12
N ASP A 262 8.00 2.36 7.90
CA ASP A 262 8.67 2.87 9.10
C ASP A 262 8.03 2.17 10.31
N LEU A 263 8.60 1.04 10.73
CA LEU A 263 7.99 0.19 11.77
C LEU A 263 7.88 0.90 13.12
N MET A 264 8.82 1.79 13.45
CA MET A 264 8.78 2.55 14.69
C MET A 264 7.64 3.58 14.65
N TYR A 265 7.52 4.31 13.55
CA TYR A 265 6.36 5.18 13.31
C TYR A 265 5.05 4.39 13.33
N LEU A 266 4.99 3.25 12.64
CA LEU A 266 3.80 2.40 12.61
C LEU A 266 3.42 1.93 14.02
N ALA A 267 4.35 1.38 14.80
CA ALA A 267 4.11 0.97 16.19
C ALA A 267 3.62 2.14 17.05
N THR A 268 4.20 3.33 16.86
CA THR A 268 3.79 4.56 17.53
C THR A 268 2.36 4.96 17.16
N VAL A 269 1.99 4.91 15.88
CA VAL A 269 0.62 5.21 15.42
C VAL A 269 -0.37 4.19 15.96
N LEU A 270 -0.07 2.90 15.85
CA LEU A 270 -0.91 1.81 16.34
C LEU A 270 -1.24 2.01 17.83
N SER A 271 -0.22 2.34 18.64
CA SER A 271 -0.37 2.62 20.07
C SER A 271 -1.09 3.95 20.34
N ASN A 272 -0.63 5.08 19.79
CA ASN A 272 -1.15 6.40 20.14
C ASN A 272 -2.57 6.64 19.65
N LYS A 273 -2.91 6.10 18.46
CA LYS A 273 -4.27 6.19 17.90
C LYS A 273 -5.17 5.07 18.38
N GLN A 274 -4.67 4.17 19.24
CA GLN A 274 -5.42 3.05 19.80
C GLN A 274 -6.09 2.21 18.69
N VAL A 275 -5.31 1.87 17.66
CA VAL A 275 -5.81 1.07 16.53
C VAL A 275 -6.32 -0.27 17.05
N SER A 276 -7.55 -0.61 16.68
CA SER A 276 -8.29 -1.78 17.18
C SER A 276 -8.58 -2.83 16.10
N TYR A 277 -8.44 -2.46 14.82
CA TYR A 277 -8.45 -3.39 13.71
C TYR A 277 -7.29 -3.12 12.73
N MET A 278 -6.66 -4.17 12.21
CA MET A 278 -5.72 -4.05 11.10
C MET A 278 -5.77 -5.27 10.19
N PHE A 279 -5.56 -5.05 8.89
CA PHE A 279 -5.25 -6.08 7.91
C PHE A 279 -3.78 -5.95 7.52
N ALA A 280 -3.00 -7.02 7.57
CA ALA A 280 -1.60 -6.98 7.18
C ALA A 280 -1.11 -8.30 6.59
N VAL A 281 -0.02 -8.23 5.82
CA VAL A 281 0.66 -9.42 5.31
C VAL A 281 1.55 -10.04 6.39
N PRO A 282 1.67 -11.38 6.46
CA PRO A 282 2.54 -12.08 7.42
C PRO A 282 3.99 -11.56 7.49
N THR A 283 4.58 -11.18 6.36
CA THR A 283 5.92 -10.58 6.32
C THR A 283 5.99 -9.31 7.18
N LEU A 284 5.09 -8.36 6.97
CA LEU A 284 5.05 -7.10 7.74
C LEU A 284 4.81 -7.37 9.23
N LEU A 285 3.94 -8.33 9.55
CA LEU A 285 3.64 -8.70 10.93
C LEU A 285 4.85 -9.29 11.66
N ASN A 286 5.63 -10.17 11.00
CA ASN A 286 6.90 -10.67 11.56
C ASN A 286 7.86 -9.52 11.88
N SER A 287 7.99 -8.58 10.95
CA SER A 287 8.87 -7.42 11.09
C SER A 287 8.45 -6.52 12.24
N LEU A 288 7.15 -6.26 12.34
CA LEU A 288 6.57 -5.52 13.43
C LEU A 288 6.83 -6.25 14.76
N CYS A 289 6.55 -7.56 14.85
CA CYS A 289 6.87 -8.35 16.03
C CYS A 289 8.36 -8.30 16.40
N ASP A 290 9.29 -8.36 15.43
CA ASP A 290 10.74 -8.23 15.70
C ASP A 290 11.02 -6.91 16.43
N LEU A 291 10.49 -5.81 15.89
CA LEU A 291 10.65 -4.49 16.51
C LEU A 291 10.03 -4.45 17.92
N LEU A 292 8.81 -4.97 18.09
CA LEU A 292 8.13 -4.94 19.39
C LEU A 292 8.89 -5.75 20.46
N ASP A 293 9.45 -6.90 20.07
CA ASP A 293 10.27 -7.74 20.93
C ASP A 293 11.59 -7.01 21.31
N GLU A 294 12.21 -6.27 20.39
CA GLU A 294 13.40 -5.45 20.63
C GLU A 294 13.15 -4.30 21.61
N VAL A 295 12.01 -3.61 21.49
CA VAL A 295 11.66 -2.45 22.33
C VAL A 295 11.10 -2.88 23.70
N GLN A 296 10.82 -4.18 23.89
CA GLN A 296 10.40 -4.82 25.15
C GLN A 296 9.13 -4.22 25.80
N ILE A 297 8.21 -3.67 24.99
CA ILE A 297 6.91 -3.15 25.45
C ILE A 297 5.82 -3.69 24.50
N PRO A 298 4.73 -4.30 25.00
CA PRO A 298 3.63 -4.67 24.11
C PRO A 298 2.90 -3.40 23.62
N HIS A 299 3.07 -3.04 22.34
CA HIS A 299 2.51 -1.79 21.80
C HIS A 299 1.06 -1.93 21.29
N LEU A 300 0.47 -3.13 21.25
CA LEU A 300 -0.80 -3.39 20.55
C LEU A 300 -1.96 -3.77 21.49
N HIS A 301 -2.05 -3.13 22.66
CA HIS A 301 -3.09 -3.43 23.65
C HIS A 301 -4.53 -3.06 23.21
N SER A 302 -4.68 -2.08 22.33
CA SER A 302 -5.99 -1.68 21.77
C SER A 302 -6.49 -2.64 20.68
N MET A 303 -5.61 -3.52 20.16
CA MET A 303 -5.93 -4.41 19.04
C MET A 303 -7.01 -5.40 19.47
N ARG A 304 -8.19 -5.31 18.85
CA ARG A 304 -9.31 -6.23 19.04
C ARG A 304 -9.33 -7.31 17.98
N SER A 305 -9.00 -6.97 16.74
CA SER A 305 -8.99 -7.92 15.64
C SER A 305 -7.87 -7.66 14.65
N LEU A 306 -7.13 -8.70 14.31
CA LEU A 306 -6.01 -8.63 13.38
C LEU A 306 -6.22 -9.67 12.28
N CYS A 307 -6.32 -9.21 11.04
CA CYS A 307 -6.40 -10.06 9.86
C CYS A 307 -5.02 -10.19 9.21
N ALA A 308 -4.58 -11.42 9.02
CA ALA A 308 -3.35 -11.76 8.32
C ALA A 308 -3.70 -12.49 7.01
N GLY A 309 -3.25 -11.95 5.88
CA GLY A 309 -3.61 -12.49 4.57
C GLY A 309 -2.59 -12.16 3.50
N GLY A 310 -2.79 -12.72 2.29
CA GLY A 310 -1.86 -12.55 1.18
C GLY A 310 -0.68 -13.52 1.20
N GLU A 311 -0.24 -14.02 2.35
CA GLU A 311 0.78 -15.07 2.51
C GLU A 311 0.33 -16.11 3.54
N ILE A 312 1.06 -17.22 3.66
CA ILE A 312 0.80 -18.23 4.68
C ILE A 312 1.19 -17.67 6.05
N VAL A 313 0.27 -17.76 7.00
CA VAL A 313 0.54 -17.49 8.41
C VAL A 313 1.20 -18.72 9.03
N SER A 314 2.42 -18.58 9.54
CA SER A 314 3.08 -19.67 10.26
C SER A 314 2.59 -19.74 11.71
N PRO A 315 2.57 -20.94 12.34
CA PRO A 315 2.28 -21.07 13.76
C PRO A 315 3.15 -20.19 14.65
N LYS A 316 4.45 -20.12 14.32
CA LYS A 316 5.42 -19.27 15.03
C LYS A 316 5.02 -17.80 14.95
N LEU A 317 4.62 -17.29 13.78
CA LEU A 317 4.14 -15.91 13.66
C LEU A 317 2.86 -15.70 14.48
N ALA A 318 1.90 -16.63 14.42
CA ALA A 318 0.67 -16.52 15.20
C ALA A 318 0.95 -16.44 16.71
N GLU A 319 1.89 -17.23 17.23
CA GLU A 319 2.32 -17.16 18.64
C GLU A 319 2.95 -15.80 18.97
N ARG A 320 3.81 -15.27 18.10
CA ARG A 320 4.43 -13.94 18.28
C ARG A 320 3.44 -12.80 18.22
N ILE A 321 2.43 -12.88 17.35
CA ILE A 321 1.34 -11.90 17.35
C ILE A 321 0.60 -12.00 18.67
N LYS A 322 0.24 -13.21 19.11
CA LYS A 322 -0.46 -13.44 20.39
C LYS A 322 0.31 -12.92 21.60
N SER A 323 1.64 -12.95 21.62
CA SER A 323 2.43 -12.39 22.73
C SER A 323 2.46 -10.86 22.75
N ASN A 324 2.17 -10.21 21.62
CA ASN A 324 2.23 -8.76 21.45
C ASN A 324 0.86 -8.05 21.53
N VAL A 325 -0.25 -8.81 21.58
CA VAL A 325 -1.63 -8.29 21.68
C VAL A 325 -2.32 -8.76 22.97
N THR A 326 -3.51 -8.25 23.26
CA THR A 326 -4.32 -8.75 24.39
C THR A 326 -4.84 -10.17 24.15
N ARG A 327 -5.15 -10.89 25.24
CA ARG A 327 -5.71 -12.25 25.16
C ARG A 327 -7.00 -12.32 24.33
N ASP A 328 -7.80 -11.28 24.40
CA ASP A 328 -9.11 -11.19 23.75
C ASP A 328 -9.02 -10.79 22.26
N CYS A 329 -7.82 -10.43 21.78
CA CYS A 329 -7.61 -10.09 20.37
C CYS A 329 -7.86 -11.31 19.47
N LEU A 330 -8.76 -11.13 18.49
CA LEU A 330 -9.11 -12.12 17.48
C LEU A 330 -8.10 -12.06 16.33
N ILE A 331 -7.36 -13.15 16.11
CA ILE A 331 -6.44 -13.27 14.99
C ILE A 331 -7.10 -14.11 13.90
N TRP A 332 -7.12 -13.58 12.69
CA TRP A 332 -7.75 -14.21 11.54
C TRP A 332 -6.70 -14.49 10.47
N HIS A 333 -6.67 -15.71 9.94
CA HIS A 333 -6.00 -16.01 8.69
C HIS A 333 -7.05 -15.92 7.57
N VAL A 334 -6.81 -15.06 6.59
CA VAL A 334 -7.73 -14.82 5.48
C VAL A 334 -7.03 -15.07 4.14
N TYR A 335 -7.76 -15.66 3.21
CA TYR A 335 -7.22 -16.02 1.91
C TYR A 335 -8.20 -15.72 0.78
N GLY A 336 -7.71 -15.12 -0.29
CA GLY A 336 -8.35 -15.14 -1.59
C GLY A 336 -7.50 -14.44 -2.63
N PRO A 337 -7.63 -14.83 -3.91
CA PRO A 337 -7.12 -14.06 -5.02
C PRO A 337 -8.02 -12.86 -5.36
N ALA A 338 -7.46 -11.86 -6.07
CA ALA A 338 -8.20 -10.69 -6.51
C ALA A 338 -9.43 -11.04 -7.36
N GLU A 339 -9.37 -12.11 -8.16
CA GLU A 339 -10.50 -12.60 -8.96
C GLU A 339 -11.67 -13.16 -8.13
N THR A 340 -11.49 -13.27 -6.82
CA THR A 340 -12.55 -13.65 -5.85
C THR A 340 -12.86 -12.52 -4.87
N THR A 341 -12.38 -11.31 -5.17
CA THR A 341 -12.60 -10.09 -4.39
C THR A 341 -11.96 -10.15 -3.00
N ILE A 342 -10.69 -9.75 -2.92
CA ILE A 342 -9.92 -9.53 -1.69
C ILE A 342 -9.64 -10.81 -0.89
N PHE A 343 -10.65 -11.42 -0.29
CA PHE A 343 -10.55 -12.72 0.37
C PHE A 343 -11.86 -13.50 0.22
N SER A 344 -11.74 -14.82 0.31
CA SER A 344 -12.80 -15.80 0.01
C SER A 344 -12.96 -16.85 1.08
N THR A 345 -11.91 -17.08 1.88
CA THR A 345 -11.93 -17.97 3.04
C THR A 345 -11.35 -17.26 4.26
N TYR A 346 -11.75 -17.75 5.43
CA TYR A 346 -11.28 -17.24 6.71
C TYR A 346 -11.10 -18.38 7.72
N HIS A 347 -10.16 -18.18 8.63
CA HIS A 347 -9.93 -19.05 9.77
C HIS A 347 -9.59 -18.25 11.02
N GLN A 348 -10.23 -18.54 12.14
CA GLN A 348 -9.85 -17.96 13.42
C GLN A 348 -8.67 -18.73 14.01
N VAL A 349 -7.54 -18.05 14.18
CA VAL A 349 -6.34 -18.65 14.75
C VAL A 349 -6.50 -18.80 16.26
N ASN A 350 -6.42 -20.03 16.74
CA ASN A 350 -6.52 -20.41 18.15
C ASN A 350 -5.19 -21.02 18.65
N SER A 351 -5.05 -21.22 19.95
CA SER A 351 -3.78 -21.63 20.59
C SER A 351 -3.35 -23.08 20.33
N THR A 352 -4.08 -23.82 19.48
CA THR A 352 -3.88 -25.28 19.30
C THR A 352 -2.91 -25.63 18.16
N TYR A 353 -2.38 -24.65 17.42
CA TYR A 353 -1.58 -24.89 16.22
C TYR A 353 -0.07 -25.04 16.44
N GLN A 354 0.39 -25.32 17.66
CA GLN A 354 1.81 -25.29 18.08
C GLN A 354 2.80 -26.09 17.19
N SER A 355 2.34 -26.92 16.25
CA SER A 355 3.19 -27.57 15.24
C SER A 355 2.50 -27.86 13.89
N CYS A 356 1.26 -27.43 13.68
CA CYS A 356 0.47 -27.75 12.48
C CYS A 356 0.29 -26.52 11.59
N ALA A 357 0.27 -26.70 10.26
CA ALA A 357 -0.04 -25.60 9.34
C ALA A 357 -1.37 -24.94 9.71
N ILE A 358 -1.43 -23.61 9.65
CA ILE A 358 -2.68 -22.88 9.85
C ILE A 358 -3.52 -23.01 8.57
N PRO A 359 -4.76 -23.52 8.64
CA PRO A 359 -5.59 -23.71 7.46
C PRO A 359 -5.99 -22.36 6.84
N LEU A 360 -6.32 -22.38 5.54
CA LEU A 360 -7.04 -21.29 4.87
C LEU A 360 -8.46 -21.13 5.43
N GLY A 361 -8.97 -22.19 6.07
CA GLY A 361 -10.22 -22.19 6.83
C GLY A 361 -11.40 -22.62 5.98
N GLN A 362 -12.49 -21.87 6.10
CA GLN A 362 -13.77 -22.13 5.45
C GLN A 362 -14.21 -20.94 4.58
N PRO A 363 -15.12 -21.14 3.62
CA PRO A 363 -15.62 -20.05 2.76
C PRO A 363 -16.31 -18.94 3.56
N LEU A 364 -16.24 -17.71 3.07
CA LEU A 364 -17.06 -16.60 3.56
C LEU A 364 -18.57 -16.86 3.35
N PRO A 365 -19.45 -16.16 4.09
CA PRO A 365 -20.88 -16.11 3.77
C PRO A 365 -21.09 -15.77 2.28
N ASN A 366 -22.02 -16.44 1.60
CA ASN A 366 -22.30 -16.28 0.16
C ASN A 366 -21.18 -16.73 -0.82
N TYR A 367 -20.09 -17.30 -0.30
CA TYR A 367 -19.04 -17.94 -1.08
C TYR A 367 -19.18 -19.46 -1.02
N ARG A 368 -18.58 -20.15 -2.00
CA ARG A 368 -18.51 -21.61 -2.05
C ARG A 368 -17.12 -22.04 -2.48
N CYS A 369 -16.54 -23.02 -1.81
CA CYS A 369 -15.30 -23.63 -2.25
C CYS A 369 -15.55 -25.07 -2.70
N LEU A 370 -14.99 -25.45 -3.84
CA LEU A 370 -14.89 -26.83 -4.31
C LEU A 370 -13.42 -27.18 -4.48
N ILE A 371 -13.08 -28.47 -4.36
CA ILE A 371 -11.72 -28.95 -4.60
C ILE A 371 -11.81 -30.06 -5.64
N HIS A 372 -11.16 -29.84 -6.79
CA HIS A 372 -11.23 -30.74 -7.93
C HIS A 372 -9.85 -31.34 -8.25
N ASP A 373 -9.83 -32.60 -8.68
CA ASP A 373 -8.62 -33.23 -9.21
C ASP A 373 -8.28 -32.72 -10.62
N GLU A 374 -7.22 -33.30 -11.22
CA GLU A 374 -6.78 -32.95 -12.57
C GLU A 374 -7.81 -33.29 -13.67
N PHE A 375 -8.76 -34.20 -13.39
CA PHE A 375 -9.85 -34.59 -14.28
C PHE A 375 -11.12 -33.77 -14.06
N GLY A 376 -11.09 -32.81 -13.13
CA GLY A 376 -12.23 -31.96 -12.80
C GLY A 376 -13.29 -32.65 -11.95
N GLN A 377 -12.96 -33.75 -11.27
CA GLN A 377 -13.84 -34.45 -10.33
C GLN A 377 -13.62 -33.97 -8.90
N HIS A 378 -14.65 -34.05 -8.05
CA HIS A 378 -14.52 -33.75 -6.63
C HIS A 378 -13.54 -34.69 -5.94
N VAL A 379 -12.61 -34.15 -5.16
CA VAL A 379 -11.67 -34.95 -4.38
C VAL A 379 -12.33 -35.48 -3.10
N ILE A 380 -11.85 -36.63 -2.62
CA ILE A 380 -12.24 -37.16 -1.31
C ILE A 380 -11.48 -36.40 -0.21
N ILE A 381 -12.04 -36.35 1.01
CA ILE A 381 -11.37 -35.80 2.19
C ILE A 381 -9.94 -36.36 2.31
N GLY A 382 -8.97 -35.45 2.52
CA GLY A 382 -7.56 -35.78 2.65
C GLY A 382 -6.79 -35.86 1.32
N GLN A 383 -7.46 -35.86 0.17
CA GLN A 383 -6.80 -35.83 -1.13
C GLN A 383 -6.48 -34.38 -1.57
N GLU A 384 -5.37 -34.22 -2.28
CA GLU A 384 -4.96 -32.96 -2.88
C GLU A 384 -5.75 -32.67 -4.16
N GLY A 385 -6.15 -31.41 -4.35
CA GLY A 385 -6.78 -30.94 -5.59
C GLY A 385 -6.69 -29.42 -5.74
N GLU A 386 -7.12 -28.92 -6.89
CA GLU A 386 -7.20 -27.49 -7.20
C GLU A 386 -8.41 -26.85 -6.51
N LEU A 387 -8.18 -25.74 -5.81
CA LEU A 387 -9.23 -24.95 -5.18
C LEU A 387 -10.01 -24.16 -6.24
N LEU A 388 -11.32 -24.30 -6.21
CA LEU A 388 -12.27 -23.52 -6.99
C LEU A 388 -13.12 -22.67 -6.05
N VAL A 389 -13.24 -21.38 -6.34
CA VAL A 389 -14.03 -20.45 -5.52
C VAL A 389 -15.19 -19.93 -6.35
N GLY A 390 -16.41 -20.15 -5.88
CA GLY A 390 -17.66 -19.68 -6.46
C GLY A 390 -18.42 -18.77 -5.50
N GLY A 391 -19.56 -18.27 -5.96
CA GLY A 391 -20.41 -17.38 -5.19
C GLY A 391 -20.19 -15.91 -5.55
N VAL A 392 -20.66 -15.02 -4.67
CA VAL A 392 -20.77 -13.58 -4.95
C VAL A 392 -19.44 -12.88 -5.11
N GLY A 393 -18.33 -13.43 -4.60
CA GLY A 393 -17.01 -12.81 -4.74
C GLY A 393 -16.36 -12.97 -6.12
N VAL A 394 -16.89 -13.84 -6.98
CA VAL A 394 -16.30 -14.08 -8.31
C VAL A 394 -16.36 -12.80 -9.13
N PHE A 395 -15.20 -12.37 -9.63
CA PHE A 395 -15.03 -11.20 -10.50
C PHE A 395 -15.87 -11.28 -11.77
N PHE A 396 -16.10 -10.13 -12.41
CA PHE A 396 -16.81 -10.08 -13.68
C PHE A 396 -16.02 -10.68 -14.85
N GLY A 397 -14.70 -10.51 -14.83
CA GLY A 397 -13.79 -10.96 -15.88
C GLY A 397 -12.61 -10.02 -16.07
N TYR A 398 -11.69 -10.38 -16.97
CA TYR A 398 -10.55 -9.55 -17.34
C TYR A 398 -10.90 -8.59 -18.49
N ILE A 399 -10.52 -7.31 -18.40
CA ILE A 399 -10.80 -6.32 -19.47
C ILE A 399 -10.16 -6.78 -20.79
N ASP A 400 -10.97 -6.83 -21.84
CA ASP A 400 -10.57 -7.17 -23.23
C ASP A 400 -9.80 -8.50 -23.35
N ARG A 401 -10.03 -9.44 -22.43
CA ARG A 401 -9.34 -10.74 -22.34
C ARG A 401 -10.33 -11.88 -22.06
N ASP A 402 -11.30 -12.03 -22.94
CA ASP A 402 -12.29 -13.12 -22.89
C ASP A 402 -11.61 -14.49 -22.93
N ASP A 403 -10.50 -14.60 -23.69
CA ASP A 403 -9.66 -15.81 -23.77
C ASP A 403 -9.11 -16.27 -22.42
N LEU A 404 -8.79 -15.32 -21.52
CA LEU A 404 -8.34 -15.62 -20.16
C LEU A 404 -9.52 -15.81 -19.21
N THR A 405 -10.59 -15.04 -19.39
CA THR A 405 -11.79 -15.12 -18.56
C THR A 405 -12.45 -16.49 -18.69
N GLU A 406 -12.60 -16.99 -19.91
CA GLU A 406 -13.16 -18.33 -20.19
C GLU A 406 -12.29 -19.46 -19.64
N LYS A 407 -10.96 -19.29 -19.61
CA LYS A 407 -10.05 -20.28 -19.03
C LYS A 407 -10.06 -20.26 -17.50
N ALA A 408 -10.22 -19.08 -16.92
CA ALA A 408 -10.23 -18.86 -15.48
C ALA A 408 -11.54 -19.30 -14.83
N LEU A 409 -12.66 -19.20 -15.55
CA LEU A 409 -13.99 -19.52 -15.05
C LEU A 409 -14.44 -20.91 -15.50
N VAL A 410 -15.09 -21.65 -14.60
CA VAL A 410 -15.74 -22.93 -14.90
C VAL A 410 -17.16 -22.91 -14.38
N LYS A 411 -18.10 -23.47 -15.16
CA LYS A 411 -19.49 -23.66 -14.74
C LYS A 411 -19.69 -25.08 -14.22
N ILE A 412 -20.17 -25.21 -13.00
CA ILE A 412 -20.46 -26.49 -12.32
C ILE A 412 -21.87 -26.36 -11.74
N ASP A 413 -22.77 -27.25 -12.13
CA ASP A 413 -24.18 -27.26 -11.69
C ASP A 413 -24.90 -25.90 -11.80
N GLY A 414 -24.61 -25.17 -12.88
CA GLY A 414 -25.19 -23.85 -13.16
C GLY A 414 -24.54 -22.69 -12.41
N ALA A 415 -23.64 -22.94 -11.45
CA ALA A 415 -22.88 -21.93 -10.74
C ALA A 415 -21.51 -21.69 -11.38
N VAL A 416 -21.03 -20.45 -11.31
CA VAL A 416 -19.70 -20.05 -11.82
C VAL A 416 -18.68 -20.14 -10.70
N TYR A 417 -17.53 -20.74 -11.00
CA TYR A 417 -16.38 -20.86 -10.13
C TYR A 417 -15.13 -20.32 -10.81
N TYR A 418 -14.28 -19.63 -10.06
CA TYR A 418 -12.94 -19.25 -10.45
C TYR A 418 -11.94 -20.35 -10.08
N ARG A 419 -11.09 -20.72 -11.04
CA ARG A 419 -9.95 -21.63 -10.88
C ARG A 419 -8.78 -20.87 -10.26
N THR A 420 -8.47 -21.11 -9.00
CA THR A 420 -7.42 -20.32 -8.32
C THR A 420 -6.02 -20.72 -8.78
N GLY A 421 -5.83 -21.96 -9.23
CA GLY A 421 -4.52 -22.58 -9.45
C GLY A 421 -3.78 -22.95 -8.16
N ASP A 422 -4.40 -22.76 -6.99
CA ASP A 422 -3.86 -23.17 -5.69
C ASP A 422 -4.25 -24.63 -5.40
N LEU A 423 -3.27 -25.43 -5.01
CA LEU A 423 -3.43 -26.81 -4.59
C LEU A 423 -3.71 -26.83 -3.09
N VAL A 424 -4.77 -27.52 -2.71
CA VAL A 424 -5.27 -27.58 -1.34
C VAL A 424 -5.70 -29.00 -0.98
N ARG A 425 -5.93 -29.22 0.30
CA ARG A 425 -6.52 -30.43 0.86
C ARG A 425 -7.57 -30.05 1.89
N ILE A 426 -8.70 -30.75 1.90
CA ILE A 426 -9.69 -30.62 2.98
C ILE A 426 -9.53 -31.73 4.00
N ASP A 427 -9.64 -31.40 5.28
CA ASP A 427 -9.63 -32.40 6.35
C ASP A 427 -11.04 -32.88 6.72
N SER A 428 -11.14 -33.79 7.69
CA SER A 428 -12.43 -34.34 8.15
C SER A 428 -13.30 -33.33 8.90
N SER A 429 -12.75 -32.19 9.31
CA SER A 429 -13.49 -31.09 9.93
C SER A 429 -14.03 -30.09 8.90
N GLY A 430 -13.65 -30.24 7.62
CA GLY A 430 -14.05 -29.35 6.54
C GLY A 430 -13.11 -28.14 6.37
N LEU A 431 -11.98 -28.11 7.06
CA LEU A 431 -11.01 -27.02 6.95
C LEU A 431 -10.08 -27.25 5.75
N ILE A 432 -9.86 -26.17 5.00
CA ILE A 432 -9.03 -26.17 3.79
C ILE A 432 -7.59 -25.84 4.18
N TYR A 433 -6.64 -26.71 3.81
CA TYR A 433 -5.22 -26.54 4.01
C TYR A 433 -4.52 -26.26 2.68
N TYR A 434 -3.68 -25.24 2.66
CA TYR A 434 -2.85 -24.91 1.49
C TYR A 434 -1.70 -25.90 1.34
N ILE A 435 -1.48 -26.39 0.12
CA ILE A 435 -0.39 -27.30 -0.24
C ILE A 435 0.63 -26.59 -1.15
N GLY A 436 0.17 -25.84 -2.15
CA GLY A 436 1.07 -25.18 -3.11
C GLY A 436 0.36 -24.56 -4.31
N ARG A 437 1.11 -24.36 -5.40
CA ARG A 437 0.61 -23.87 -6.70
C ARG A 437 0.72 -24.95 -7.75
N LYS A 438 -0.24 -24.98 -8.67
CA LYS A 438 -0.19 -25.79 -9.90
C LYS A 438 0.72 -25.17 -10.97
N ASP A 439 0.91 -23.86 -10.92
CA ASP A 439 1.74 -23.09 -11.85
C ASP A 439 3.01 -22.50 -11.19
N TYR A 440 3.72 -21.65 -11.92
CA TYR A 440 4.97 -21.02 -11.46
C TYR A 440 4.77 -19.64 -10.84
N GLN A 441 3.52 -19.28 -10.51
CA GLN A 441 3.27 -18.02 -9.83
C GLN A 441 3.82 -18.06 -8.41
N VAL A 442 4.39 -16.95 -7.96
CA VAL A 442 5.01 -16.85 -6.64
C VAL A 442 4.43 -15.70 -5.83
N LYS A 443 4.51 -15.82 -4.50
CA LYS A 443 4.20 -14.74 -3.56
C LYS A 443 5.51 -14.27 -2.92
N LEU A 444 5.79 -12.97 -3.02
CA LEU A 444 6.98 -12.33 -2.44
C LEU A 444 6.54 -11.13 -1.61
N HIS A 445 6.74 -11.17 -0.29
CA HIS A 445 6.34 -10.09 0.62
C HIS A 445 4.86 -9.66 0.44
N GLY A 446 3.97 -10.63 0.25
CA GLY A 446 2.53 -10.44 -0.01
C GLY A 446 2.18 -10.15 -1.47
N GLN A 447 3.17 -9.89 -2.32
CA GLN A 447 2.98 -9.53 -3.73
C GLN A 447 2.79 -10.78 -4.58
N ARG A 448 1.69 -10.85 -5.34
CA ARG A 448 1.45 -11.94 -6.31
C ARG A 448 2.19 -11.65 -7.61
N ILE A 449 3.20 -12.46 -7.93
CA ILE A 449 4.10 -12.26 -9.06
C ILE A 449 4.01 -13.44 -10.02
N GLU A 450 3.58 -13.16 -11.25
CA GLU A 450 3.73 -14.07 -12.40
C GLU A 450 5.17 -13.94 -12.92
N VAL A 451 6.00 -14.95 -12.69
CA VAL A 451 7.40 -14.94 -13.15
C VAL A 451 7.52 -14.77 -14.67
N GLY A 452 6.48 -15.18 -15.43
CA GLY A 452 6.38 -14.98 -16.87
C GLY A 452 6.37 -13.51 -17.31
N GLU A 453 5.90 -12.58 -16.47
CA GLU A 453 5.97 -11.13 -16.76
C GLU A 453 7.40 -10.60 -16.71
N ILE A 454 8.18 -11.10 -15.76
CA ILE A 454 9.60 -10.79 -15.65
C ILE A 454 10.36 -11.44 -16.81
N GLU A 455 10.08 -12.72 -17.10
CA GLU A 455 10.69 -13.44 -18.22
C GLU A 455 10.40 -12.72 -19.55
N ARG A 456 9.17 -12.29 -19.80
CA ARG A 456 8.81 -11.57 -21.03
C ARG A 456 9.52 -10.23 -21.14
N CYS A 457 9.54 -9.44 -20.07
CA CYS A 457 10.27 -8.18 -20.02
C CYS A 457 11.75 -8.39 -20.35
N LEU A 458 12.37 -9.43 -19.78
CA LEU A 458 13.75 -9.78 -20.09
C LEU A 458 13.92 -10.20 -21.55
N LEU A 459 13.02 -11.02 -22.10
CA LEU A 459 13.04 -11.43 -23.51
C LEU A 459 12.85 -10.28 -24.50
N ASP A 460 12.23 -9.17 -24.10
CA ASP A 460 12.13 -7.93 -24.90
C ASP A 460 13.45 -7.11 -24.90
N SER A 461 14.48 -7.58 -24.20
CA SER A 461 15.86 -7.08 -24.29
C SER A 461 16.69 -7.82 -25.35
N HIS A 462 18.01 -7.89 -25.19
CA HIS A 462 18.93 -8.53 -26.15
C HIS A 462 19.19 -10.03 -25.87
N ILE A 463 18.42 -10.66 -24.97
CA ILE A 463 18.66 -12.05 -24.53
C ILE A 463 17.81 -13.06 -25.32
N SER A 464 18.30 -14.30 -25.42
CA SER A 464 17.66 -15.34 -26.25
C SER A 464 16.70 -16.26 -25.50
N ALA A 465 16.91 -16.44 -24.19
CA ALA A 465 16.06 -17.22 -23.31
C ALA A 465 16.32 -16.83 -21.85
N CYS A 466 15.32 -16.96 -20.99
CA CYS A 466 15.49 -16.84 -19.55
C CYS A 466 14.50 -17.72 -18.80
N VAL A 467 14.75 -17.90 -17.52
CA VAL A 467 13.80 -18.45 -16.55
C VAL A 467 13.94 -17.68 -15.25
N VAL A 468 12.82 -17.33 -14.63
CA VAL A 468 12.79 -16.63 -13.34
C VAL A 468 12.20 -17.55 -12.29
N VAL A 469 12.84 -17.61 -11.13
CA VAL A 469 12.40 -18.43 -9.99
C VAL A 469 12.49 -17.63 -8.70
N LYS A 470 11.57 -17.91 -7.77
CA LYS A 470 11.72 -17.48 -6.38
C LYS A 470 12.73 -18.40 -5.70
N TRP A 471 13.70 -17.82 -5.00
CA TRP A 471 14.68 -18.55 -4.20
C TRP A 471 14.58 -18.11 -2.74
N GLY A 472 14.45 -19.10 -1.83
CA GLY A 472 14.13 -18.82 -0.43
C GLY A 472 12.81 -18.07 -0.29
N ASP A 473 12.67 -17.29 0.79
CA ASP A 473 11.46 -16.51 1.04
C ASP A 473 11.49 -15.10 0.42
N ASP A 474 12.68 -14.60 0.05
CA ASP A 474 12.91 -13.17 -0.14
C ASP A 474 13.54 -12.77 -1.49
N HIS A 475 13.84 -13.72 -2.39
CA HIS A 475 14.59 -13.42 -3.60
C HIS A 475 13.95 -13.91 -4.89
N LEU A 476 14.06 -13.08 -5.94
CA LEU A 476 13.78 -13.46 -7.32
C LEU A 476 15.11 -13.57 -8.07
N VAL A 477 15.37 -14.72 -8.68
CA VAL A 477 16.60 -14.98 -9.44
C VAL A 477 16.24 -15.22 -10.90
N ALA A 478 16.86 -14.46 -11.79
CA ALA A 478 16.71 -14.60 -13.24
C ALA A 478 17.92 -15.32 -13.83
N TYR A 479 17.70 -16.51 -14.39
CA TYR A 479 18.72 -17.23 -15.16
C TYR A 479 18.57 -16.90 -16.62
N VAL A 480 19.64 -16.41 -17.24
CA VAL A 480 19.61 -15.84 -18.58
C VAL A 480 20.57 -16.60 -19.49
N LYS A 481 20.12 -16.96 -20.69
CA LYS A 481 20.96 -17.61 -21.69
C LYS A 481 21.69 -16.58 -22.56
N GLY A 482 23.02 -16.61 -22.52
CA GLY A 482 23.86 -15.89 -23.46
C GLY A 482 25.30 -15.72 -22.97
N SER A 483 26.04 -14.84 -23.64
CA SER A 483 27.44 -14.52 -23.35
C SER A 483 27.66 -13.02 -23.48
N GLY A 484 28.43 -12.41 -22.58
CA GLY A 484 28.71 -10.97 -22.60
C GLY A 484 27.51 -10.09 -22.24
N ILE A 485 26.52 -10.65 -21.52
CA ILE A 485 25.35 -9.92 -21.05
C ILE A 485 25.69 -9.22 -19.73
N SER A 486 25.46 -7.90 -19.68
CA SER A 486 25.61 -7.10 -18.46
C SER A 486 24.37 -7.26 -17.56
N GLU A 487 24.57 -7.68 -16.31
CA GLU A 487 23.49 -7.77 -15.33
C GLU A 487 22.84 -6.41 -15.04
N GLU A 488 23.64 -5.33 -15.03
CA GLU A 488 23.13 -3.98 -14.76
C GLU A 488 22.27 -3.46 -15.93
N ASP A 489 22.59 -3.84 -17.17
CA ASP A 489 21.77 -3.48 -18.33
C ASP A 489 20.41 -4.18 -18.26
N LEU A 490 20.38 -5.46 -17.88
CA LEU A 490 19.13 -6.20 -17.67
C LEU A 490 18.30 -5.62 -16.53
N ARG A 491 18.97 -5.24 -15.43
CA ARG A 491 18.32 -4.62 -14.27
C ARG A 491 17.73 -3.26 -14.64
N THR A 492 18.47 -2.43 -15.35
CA THR A 492 18.02 -1.13 -15.85
C THR A 492 16.85 -1.28 -16.81
N HIS A 493 16.92 -2.27 -17.71
CA HIS A 493 15.83 -2.60 -18.60
C HIS A 493 14.55 -2.98 -17.82
N CYS A 494 14.66 -3.83 -16.80
CA CYS A 494 13.54 -4.19 -15.93
C CYS A 494 12.97 -2.98 -15.18
N ARG A 495 13.82 -2.14 -14.58
CA ARG A 495 13.41 -0.92 -13.84
C ARG A 495 12.57 0.04 -14.68
N SER A 496 12.80 0.09 -15.99
CA SER A 496 12.04 0.98 -16.89
C SER A 496 10.60 0.51 -17.16
N ARG A 497 10.27 -0.76 -16.91
CA ARG A 497 9.01 -1.40 -17.36
C ARG A 497 8.23 -2.12 -16.27
N LEU A 498 8.94 -2.65 -15.29
CA LEU A 498 8.38 -3.45 -14.21
C LEU A 498 8.29 -2.63 -12.91
N PRO A 499 7.31 -2.91 -12.05
CA PRO A 499 7.31 -2.40 -10.68
C PRO A 499 8.59 -2.82 -9.92
N PRO A 500 9.04 -2.02 -8.93
CA PRO A 500 10.26 -2.30 -8.18
C PRO A 500 10.33 -3.71 -7.57
N PHE A 501 9.22 -4.23 -7.05
CA PHE A 501 9.15 -5.54 -6.40
C PHE A 501 9.25 -6.74 -7.36
N MET A 502 9.10 -6.52 -8.67
CA MET A 502 9.25 -7.57 -9.69
C MET A 502 10.67 -7.68 -10.24
N ILE A 503 11.57 -6.77 -9.87
CA ILE A 503 12.93 -6.77 -10.38
C ILE A 503 13.71 -7.91 -9.69
N PRO A 504 14.32 -8.85 -10.45
CA PRO A 504 15.17 -9.88 -9.87
C PRO A 504 16.29 -9.29 -9.01
N SER A 505 16.53 -9.87 -7.84
CA SER A 505 17.66 -9.48 -7.00
C SER A 505 18.99 -9.92 -7.62
N MET A 506 19.00 -11.05 -8.35
CA MET A 506 20.18 -11.60 -9.01
C MET A 506 19.89 -12.01 -10.46
N PHE A 507 20.88 -11.82 -11.34
CA PHE A 507 20.88 -12.32 -12.71
C PHE A 507 22.03 -13.32 -12.88
N ILE A 508 21.74 -14.56 -13.28
CA ILE A 508 22.77 -15.59 -13.51
C ILE A 508 22.85 -15.88 -15.00
N VAL A 509 23.97 -15.52 -15.62
CA VAL A 509 24.21 -15.78 -17.04
C VAL A 509 24.74 -17.20 -17.23
N LEU A 510 24.02 -18.00 -18.02
CA LEU A 510 24.36 -19.37 -18.37
C LEU A 510 24.58 -19.50 -19.88
N ASN A 511 25.53 -20.35 -20.28
CA ASN A 511 25.71 -20.71 -21.69
C ASN A 511 24.45 -21.41 -22.25
N GLN A 512 23.80 -22.25 -21.43
CA GLN A 512 22.55 -22.91 -21.75
C GLN A 512 21.70 -23.11 -20.50
N LEU A 513 20.37 -23.03 -20.65
CA LEU A 513 19.43 -23.39 -19.60
C LEU A 513 19.31 -24.93 -19.51
N PRO A 514 19.27 -25.51 -18.29
CA PRO A 514 19.05 -26.94 -18.13
C PRO A 514 17.66 -27.31 -18.64
N LEU A 515 17.56 -28.34 -19.47
CA LEU A 515 16.29 -28.86 -20.00
C LEU A 515 16.00 -30.26 -19.43
N ASN A 516 14.71 -30.57 -19.26
CA ASN A 516 14.23 -31.91 -18.94
C ASN A 516 14.08 -32.77 -20.21
N ALA A 517 13.70 -34.03 -20.05
CA ALA A 517 13.53 -34.99 -21.16
C ALA A 517 12.51 -34.53 -22.22
N ASN A 518 11.60 -33.61 -21.87
CA ASN A 518 10.57 -33.05 -22.75
C ASN A 518 11.00 -31.72 -23.39
N GLY A 519 12.28 -31.31 -23.25
CA GLY A 519 12.80 -30.07 -23.81
C GLY A 519 12.32 -28.79 -23.10
N LYS A 520 11.65 -28.90 -21.94
CA LYS A 520 11.27 -27.75 -21.10
C LYS A 520 12.38 -27.44 -20.10
N VAL A 521 12.48 -26.19 -19.64
CA VAL A 521 13.47 -25.81 -18.61
C VAL A 521 13.27 -26.62 -17.33
N ASP A 522 14.32 -27.29 -16.90
CA ASP A 522 14.36 -28.04 -15.65
C ASP A 522 14.79 -27.13 -14.50
N ARG A 523 13.79 -26.51 -13.86
CA ARG A 523 13.99 -25.58 -12.74
C ARG A 523 14.72 -26.22 -11.55
N LYS A 524 14.60 -27.53 -11.35
CA LYS A 524 15.27 -28.24 -10.24
C LYS A 524 16.77 -28.42 -10.47
N ARG A 525 17.21 -28.34 -11.73
CA ARG A 525 18.62 -28.43 -12.13
C ARG A 525 19.27 -27.07 -12.35
N LEU A 526 18.57 -25.97 -12.03
CA LEU A 526 19.17 -24.65 -12.08
C LEU A 526 20.30 -24.55 -11.06
N PRO A 527 21.44 -23.93 -11.41
CA PRO A 527 22.54 -23.74 -10.48
C PRO A 527 22.06 -23.02 -9.22
N VAL A 528 22.51 -23.48 -8.04
CA VAL A 528 22.21 -22.80 -6.79
C VAL A 528 22.79 -21.38 -6.85
N PRO A 529 21.98 -20.32 -6.65
CA PRO A 529 22.49 -18.96 -6.65
C PRO A 529 23.42 -18.77 -5.46
N ASP A 530 24.61 -18.23 -5.72
CA ASP A 530 25.53 -17.87 -4.67
C ASP A 530 25.25 -16.44 -4.19
N PHE A 531 24.37 -16.29 -3.21
CA PHE A 531 24.07 -14.99 -2.60
C PHE A 531 25.26 -14.41 -1.81
N SER A 532 26.35 -15.17 -1.61
CA SER A 532 27.60 -14.61 -1.05
C SER A 532 28.30 -13.67 -2.03
N SER A 533 28.09 -13.87 -3.35
CA SER A 533 28.59 -13.00 -4.41
C SER A 533 27.85 -11.66 -4.49
N LEU A 534 26.57 -11.59 -4.08
CA LEU A 534 25.86 -10.30 -3.97
C LEU A 534 26.60 -9.38 -2.99
N SER A 535 27.01 -9.94 -1.85
CA SER A 535 27.75 -9.23 -0.80
C SER A 535 29.27 -9.11 -1.01
N THR A 536 29.81 -9.74 -2.06
CA THR A 536 31.24 -9.64 -2.41
C THR A 536 31.35 -9.18 -3.85
N SER A 537 31.62 -7.89 -4.03
CA SER A 537 31.89 -7.27 -5.33
C SER A 537 33.03 -8.01 -6.04
N THR A 538 32.70 -9.04 -6.82
CA THR A 538 33.66 -9.88 -7.57
C THR A 538 33.94 -9.32 -8.97
N SER A 539 33.26 -8.23 -9.36
CA SER A 539 33.62 -7.43 -10.53
C SER A 539 33.28 -5.95 -10.32
N ASN A 540 34.03 -5.29 -9.43
CA ASN A 540 34.38 -3.86 -9.45
C ASN A 540 35.30 -3.62 -8.26
N THR A 541 36.36 -2.84 -8.44
CA THR A 541 37.34 -2.46 -7.41
C THR A 541 36.69 -2.28 -6.04
N TYR A 542 37.02 -3.16 -5.08
CA TYR A 542 36.54 -3.03 -3.71
C TYR A 542 36.97 -1.66 -3.16
N ASN A 543 36.00 -0.76 -3.01
CA ASN A 543 36.19 0.52 -2.35
C ASN A 543 35.90 0.33 -0.86
N ALA A 544 36.95 0.42 -0.04
CA ALA A 544 36.82 0.38 1.41
C ALA A 544 36.16 1.67 1.93
N PRO A 545 35.52 1.65 3.10
CA PRO A 545 35.17 2.87 3.81
C PRO A 545 36.39 3.79 3.98
N HIS A 546 36.22 5.06 3.64
CA HIS A 546 37.24 6.10 3.72
C HIS A 546 36.93 7.13 4.80
N THR A 547 35.69 7.23 5.28
CA THR A 547 35.28 8.12 6.38
C THR A 547 34.76 7.34 7.58
N GLU A 548 34.81 7.95 8.77
CA GLU A 548 34.25 7.37 9.99
C GLU A 548 32.74 7.08 9.84
N MET A 549 32.01 7.92 9.11
CA MET A 549 30.59 7.64 8.83
C MET A 549 30.43 6.44 7.91
N GLU A 550 31.22 6.34 6.85
CA GLU A 550 31.19 5.17 5.96
C GLU A 550 31.49 3.89 6.73
N GLU A 551 32.44 3.90 7.68
CA GLU A 551 32.72 2.76 8.55
C GLU A 551 31.53 2.41 9.46
N ARG A 552 30.90 3.40 10.09
CA ARG A 552 29.72 3.18 10.94
C ARG A 552 28.54 2.63 10.13
N VAL A 553 28.28 3.19 8.95
CA VAL A 553 27.23 2.72 8.06
C VAL A 553 27.52 1.31 7.56
N HIS A 554 28.77 1.03 7.20
CA HIS A 554 29.23 -0.29 6.76
C HIS A 554 29.00 -1.35 7.84
N ASN A 555 29.33 -1.06 9.10
CA ASN A 555 29.11 -1.98 10.21
C ASN A 555 27.62 -2.32 10.40
N LEU A 556 26.74 -1.31 10.34
CA LEU A 556 25.30 -1.52 10.44
C LEU A 556 24.75 -2.34 9.26
N TRP A 557 25.28 -2.14 8.06
CA TRP A 557 24.92 -2.99 6.91
C TRP A 557 25.34 -4.44 7.13
N CYS A 558 26.55 -4.67 7.63
CA CYS A 558 27.04 -6.02 7.92
C CYS A 558 26.19 -6.72 8.99
N GLU A 559 25.76 -5.99 10.02
CA GLU A 559 24.85 -6.50 11.06
C GLU A 559 23.50 -6.89 10.46
N VAL A 560 22.85 -5.96 9.75
CA VAL A 560 21.49 -6.16 9.22
C VAL A 560 21.44 -7.25 8.15
N LEU A 561 22.44 -7.29 7.27
CA LEU A 561 22.52 -8.33 6.24
C LEU A 561 23.01 -9.68 6.81
N GLN A 562 23.34 -9.74 8.11
CA GLN A 562 23.90 -10.91 8.79
C GLN A 562 25.18 -11.42 8.11
N THR A 563 26.01 -10.48 7.68
CA THR A 563 27.26 -10.72 6.97
C THR A 563 28.45 -10.20 7.78
N ALA A 564 28.56 -10.64 9.03
CA ALA A 564 29.58 -10.17 9.97
C ALA A 564 31.04 -10.31 9.48
N ASP A 565 31.29 -11.11 8.44
CA ASP A 565 32.62 -11.38 7.88
C ASP A 565 32.85 -10.84 6.45
N LYS A 566 31.94 -10.02 5.90
CA LYS A 566 31.99 -9.63 4.46
C LYS A 566 32.51 -8.22 4.20
N LYS A 567 33.41 -8.11 3.23
CA LYS A 567 33.91 -6.85 2.65
C LYS A 567 32.89 -6.24 1.69
N ILE A 568 31.87 -5.56 2.23
CA ILE A 568 30.93 -4.78 1.41
C ILE A 568 31.63 -3.52 0.91
N SER A 569 31.69 -3.32 -0.41
CA SER A 569 32.28 -2.10 -0.98
C SER A 569 31.34 -0.90 -0.80
N THR A 570 31.89 0.29 -0.52
CA THR A 570 31.10 1.51 -0.29
C THR A 570 30.18 1.90 -1.44
N THR A 571 30.50 1.46 -2.67
CA THR A 571 29.72 1.69 -3.90
C THR A 571 28.73 0.57 -4.22
N SER A 572 28.60 -0.44 -3.35
CA SER A 572 27.70 -1.57 -3.59
C SER A 572 26.26 -1.19 -3.23
N GLY A 573 25.32 -1.55 -4.10
CA GLY A 573 23.90 -1.29 -3.89
C GLY A 573 23.30 -2.18 -2.80
N PHE A 574 22.57 -1.66 -1.81
CA PHE A 574 21.94 -2.41 -0.72
C PHE A 574 21.11 -3.59 -1.25
N PHE A 575 20.25 -3.32 -2.23
CA PHE A 575 19.42 -4.34 -2.87
C PHE A 575 20.21 -5.29 -3.77
N THR A 576 21.34 -4.83 -4.31
CA THR A 576 22.24 -5.67 -5.13
C THR A 576 23.06 -6.62 -4.28
N ILE A 577 23.23 -6.34 -2.99
CA ILE A 577 24.02 -7.18 -2.08
C ILE A 577 23.18 -8.15 -1.24
N GLY A 578 21.91 -8.36 -1.61
CA GLY A 578 20.98 -9.24 -0.91
C GLY A 578 20.03 -8.53 0.04
N GLY A 579 20.12 -7.20 0.17
CA GLY A 579 19.11 -6.40 0.85
C GLY A 579 17.75 -6.48 0.17
N HIS A 580 16.69 -6.44 0.95
CA HIS A 580 15.32 -6.31 0.46
C HIS A 580 14.57 -5.31 1.32
N SER A 581 13.33 -4.98 0.95
CA SER A 581 12.57 -3.91 1.61
C SER A 581 12.50 -4.09 3.12
N LEU A 582 12.37 -5.31 3.64
CA LEU A 582 12.38 -5.56 5.08
C LEU A 582 13.75 -5.33 5.73
N LEU A 583 14.84 -5.86 5.19
CA LEU A 583 16.18 -5.57 5.72
C LEU A 583 16.49 -4.07 5.67
N PHE A 584 15.98 -3.38 4.65
CA PHE A 584 16.11 -1.94 4.55
C PHE A 584 15.39 -1.22 5.69
N ILE A 585 14.18 -1.66 6.05
CA ILE A 585 13.44 -1.14 7.20
C ILE A 585 14.24 -1.35 8.50
N LYS A 586 14.79 -2.56 8.71
CA LYS A 586 15.63 -2.84 9.88
C LYS A 586 16.85 -1.93 9.91
N LEU A 587 17.55 -1.81 8.79
CA LEU A 587 18.69 -0.91 8.65
C LEU A 587 18.34 0.54 8.98
N TYR A 588 17.21 1.01 8.47
CA TYR A 588 16.74 2.35 8.73
C TYR A 588 16.47 2.58 10.23
N HIS A 589 15.88 1.61 10.91
CA HIS A 589 15.71 1.64 12.37
C HIS A 589 17.07 1.68 13.09
N HIS A 590 18.04 0.85 12.69
CA HIS A 590 19.39 0.90 13.24
C HIS A 590 20.09 2.24 13.01
N TYR A 591 19.80 2.96 11.91
CA TYR A 591 20.29 4.32 11.72
C TYR A 591 19.70 5.29 12.75
N GLN A 592 18.38 5.23 12.96
CA GLN A 592 17.72 6.09 13.94
C GLN A 592 18.30 5.87 15.34
N SER A 593 18.43 4.61 15.76
CA SER A 593 18.96 4.28 17.09
C SER A 593 20.45 4.61 17.24
N SER A 594 21.28 4.25 16.25
CA SER A 594 22.75 4.37 16.35
C SER A 594 23.26 5.81 16.19
N PHE A 595 22.50 6.66 15.50
CA PHE A 595 22.86 8.06 15.27
C PHE A 595 22.00 9.05 16.06
N GLY A 596 21.03 8.56 16.85
CA GLY A 596 20.20 9.38 17.72
C GLY A 596 19.19 10.27 16.97
N PHE A 597 18.79 9.87 15.76
CA PHE A 597 17.76 10.57 15.00
C PHE A 597 16.38 10.09 15.42
N ASP A 598 15.46 11.03 15.64
CA ASP A 598 14.04 10.67 15.79
C ASP A 598 13.41 10.34 14.43
N SER A 599 12.19 9.78 14.45
CA SER A 599 11.43 9.38 13.26
C SER A 599 10.95 10.54 12.37
N HIS A 600 11.16 11.78 12.83
CA HIS A 600 10.84 13.00 12.11
C HIS A 600 12.06 13.63 11.42
N THR A 601 13.26 13.42 11.98
CA THR A 601 14.52 13.99 11.49
C THR A 601 15.08 13.21 10.30
N LEU A 602 14.96 11.88 10.35
CA LEU A 602 15.35 11.02 9.23
C LEU A 602 14.13 10.78 8.34
N SER A 603 14.27 10.99 7.03
CA SER A 603 13.27 10.58 6.03
C SER A 603 13.75 9.31 5.35
N ILE A 604 12.89 8.29 5.22
CA ILE A 604 13.24 7.01 4.59
C ILE A 604 13.40 7.12 3.06
N THR A 605 12.80 8.13 2.43
CA THR A 605 12.73 8.22 0.97
C THR A 605 14.09 8.43 0.29
N PRO A 606 14.96 9.37 0.74
CA PRO A 606 16.30 9.55 0.18
C PRO A 606 17.15 8.28 0.25
N PHE A 607 17.08 7.54 1.36
CA PHE A 607 17.83 6.30 1.53
C PHE A 607 17.29 5.15 0.66
N LEU A 608 16.03 5.16 0.24
CA LEU A 608 15.51 4.15 -0.69
C LEU A 608 15.94 4.42 -2.13
N GLN A 609 16.15 5.69 -2.47
CA GLN A 609 16.59 6.12 -3.80
C GLN A 609 18.10 5.96 -3.98
N GLN A 610 18.85 6.23 -2.91
CA GLN A 610 20.27 5.97 -2.85
C GLN A 610 20.49 4.51 -2.51
N ALA A 611 21.47 3.89 -3.15
CA ALA A 611 21.64 2.46 -3.01
C ALA A 611 22.90 2.12 -2.26
N THR A 612 23.83 3.04 -2.01
CA THR A 612 25.19 2.66 -1.58
C THR A 612 25.56 3.16 -0.18
N ILE A 613 26.54 2.53 0.46
CA ILE A 613 27.07 2.94 1.77
C ILE A 613 27.61 4.37 1.70
N ALA A 614 28.35 4.74 0.64
CA ALA A 614 28.89 6.09 0.48
C ALA A 614 27.79 7.14 0.42
N GLU A 615 26.72 6.86 -0.33
CA GLU A 615 25.56 7.73 -0.45
C GLU A 615 24.80 7.85 0.88
N HIS A 616 24.54 6.73 1.56
CA HIS A 616 23.89 6.71 2.88
C HIS A 616 24.72 7.43 3.94
N ALA A 617 26.03 7.20 3.96
CA ALA A 617 26.97 7.89 4.85
C ALA A 617 26.95 9.39 4.58
N LYS A 618 26.97 9.82 3.32
CA LYS A 618 26.84 11.23 2.96
C LYS A 618 25.51 11.82 3.39
N LEU A 619 24.38 11.11 3.26
CA LEU A 619 23.09 11.59 3.77
C LEU A 619 23.12 11.76 5.29
N LEU A 620 23.62 10.75 6.01
CA LEU A 620 23.73 10.80 7.46
C LEU A 620 24.70 11.89 7.92
N GLU A 621 25.84 12.07 7.24
CA GLU A 621 26.77 13.19 7.46
C GLU A 621 26.13 14.53 7.17
N THR A 622 25.35 14.67 6.09
CA THR A 622 24.69 15.95 5.76
C THR A 622 23.68 16.33 6.85
N ILE A 623 23.02 15.34 7.45
CA ILE A 623 22.12 15.54 8.59
C ILE A 623 22.94 15.82 9.87
N ASN A 624 24.09 15.15 10.05
CA ASN A 624 24.93 15.22 11.24
C ASN A 624 25.85 16.47 11.30
N PHE A 625 26.27 17.02 10.15
CA PHE A 625 27.16 18.19 10.04
C PHE A 625 26.43 19.54 9.96
N ALA A 626 25.10 19.54 9.89
CA ALA A 626 24.34 20.78 9.71
C ALA A 626 23.20 21.05 10.71
N ASP A 627 22.69 20.09 11.49
CA ASP A 627 21.41 20.33 12.19
C ASP A 627 21.27 19.88 13.65
N VAL A 628 22.34 19.42 14.32
CA VAL A 628 22.26 19.13 15.79
C VAL A 628 22.76 20.30 16.66
N LYS A 629 23.44 21.30 16.07
CA LYS A 629 23.71 22.59 16.73
C LYS A 629 23.57 23.72 15.73
N SER A 630 22.57 24.59 15.96
CA SER A 630 22.31 25.86 15.25
C SER A 630 21.69 25.79 13.85
N LYS A 631 20.40 25.43 13.78
CA LYS A 631 19.45 26.22 12.97
C LYS A 631 18.40 26.84 13.88
N ALA A 632 18.82 27.90 14.56
CA ALA A 632 17.90 29.00 14.77
C ALA A 632 17.55 29.51 13.37
N TRP A 633 16.27 29.45 13.02
CA TRP A 633 15.73 30.21 11.90
C TRP A 633 16.14 31.67 12.08
N PRO A 634 16.38 32.45 11.00
CA PRO A 634 16.79 33.84 11.12
C PRO A 634 15.85 34.57 12.08
N THR A 635 16.37 35.01 13.22
CA THR A 635 15.62 35.83 14.16
C THR A 635 15.40 37.19 13.49
N LEU A 636 14.20 37.40 12.97
CA LEU A 636 13.80 38.72 12.49
C LEU A 636 13.64 39.62 13.72
N HIS A 637 14.62 40.49 13.95
CA HIS A 637 14.44 41.61 14.87
C HIS A 637 13.59 42.67 14.17
N ILE A 638 12.30 42.68 14.46
CA ILE A 638 11.40 43.77 14.08
C ILE A 638 11.37 44.73 15.28
N SER A 639 12.09 45.83 15.19
CA SER A 639 11.85 46.99 16.07
C SER A 639 10.72 47.82 15.49
N GLU A 640 9.76 48.20 16.33
CA GLU A 640 8.61 49.01 15.93
C GLU A 640 9.05 50.37 15.35
N GLY A 641 8.76 50.57 14.07
CA GLY A 641 8.96 51.82 13.37
C GLY A 641 8.25 51.77 12.02
N ASN A 642 7.38 52.75 11.78
CA ASN A 642 6.41 52.82 10.69
C ASN A 642 6.95 52.47 9.28
N ASN A 643 6.10 51.74 8.56
CA ASN A 643 5.95 51.66 7.10
C ASN A 643 7.15 51.15 6.25
N CYS A 644 6.88 49.99 5.62
CA CYS A 644 7.57 49.33 4.49
C CYS A 644 8.83 48.49 4.80
N VAL A 645 8.77 47.20 4.43
CA VAL A 645 9.95 46.38 4.11
C VAL A 645 9.73 45.71 2.76
N LEU A 646 10.49 46.18 1.76
CA LEU A 646 10.75 45.50 0.49
C LEU A 646 11.76 44.37 0.74
N LEU A 647 11.55 43.19 0.17
CA LEU A 647 12.62 42.18 0.06
C LEU A 647 12.76 41.69 -1.38
N ASN A 648 13.93 42.01 -1.92
CA ASN A 648 14.44 41.65 -3.23
C ASN A 648 15.18 40.32 -3.10
N ILE A 649 14.89 39.36 -3.98
CA ILE A 649 15.40 37.98 -3.91
C ILE A 649 16.69 37.90 -4.73
N ARG A 650 17.76 37.36 -4.13
CA ARG A 650 18.83 36.67 -4.86
C ARG A 650 18.98 35.27 -4.31
#